data_AF-A0A498HV89-F1
#
_entry.id   AF-A0A498HV89-F1
#
_cell.length_a   1.000
_cell.length_b   1.000
_cell.length_c   1.000
_cell.angle_alpha   90.00
_cell.angle_beta   90.00
_cell.angle_gamma   90.00
#
_symmetry.space_group_name_H-M   'P 1'
#
loop_
_entity.id
_entity.type
_entity.pdbx_description
1 polymer ?
#
loop_
_entity_poly.entity_id
_entity_poly.type
_entity_poly.pdbx_seq_one_letter_code
_entity_poly.pdbx_strand_id
1 'polypeptide(L)'
;MASRRSPVVLAIFLLLVHGANSFYLPGVAPEDFIKGDVLKVKVNKLTSTKTQLPYSFYSLPYCKPEKIVDSAENLGEVLRGDRIENSPYVFKMREAQMCNILCRLTPDAKIVKQFKEKIDDEYRVNMILDNLPLVVPIQRPDQEAPTVYQLGFHVGLKGHYAGSKEEKYFIHNHLAFTVKYHRDSQTETARIVGFEVKPFSVKHEYEGKWNDAQTRLTTCDPHSKHTVVNSNSPQEVAEKQEIIFTYDVEFQESDVKWASRWDAYLLMSDDQIHWFSIVNSLMIVLFLSGMVAMIMLRTLYRDISKYNELETQEEAQEETGWKLVHGDVFRAPNNSELLCVYVGTGVQFFGMILVTMIFAVLGFLSPSNRGGLMTAMLLLFVFMGIFAGYASARLYKMFKGTEWKKIAFRTAVMFPATVSVIFIVLNTLIWGQKSSGAVPFGTMFALVFLWFGISVPLVFVGGYVGFRKPALEDPVKTNKIPRQIPEQAWYMNPVFSILIGGILPFGAVFIELFFILTSIWLNQFYYIFGFLFLVFIILIITCAEITIVLCYFQLCSEDYLWWWRSYLTSGSSALYLFLYATFYFFTKLEISKLVSALLYFGYMLIASYAFFVVTGTIGFYACFWFTRLIYSSALLPWASVLGGGNIGGDLGNISGGGFGLFKGVQGEVADGADNEEAGNCHDYRAKGETASLVKNTAGVMTGRPLCSLQSSSLHFLRTHFRRLCRFPPIFIPRHLSLPWLC
;
A
#
# COMPACT_ATOMS: atom_id res chain seq x y z
N MET A 1 -37.91 -24.34 27.48
CA MET A 1 -37.24 -23.75 28.66
C MET A 1 -36.42 -22.57 28.21
N ALA A 2 -36.98 -21.37 28.35
CA ALA A 2 -36.38 -20.11 27.91
C ALA A 2 -35.73 -19.36 29.09
N SER A 3 -34.65 -18.64 28.77
CA SER A 3 -34.16 -17.40 29.40
C SER A 3 -33.90 -17.38 30.92
N ARG A 4 -32.62 -17.51 31.32
CA ARG A 4 -32.14 -17.01 32.64
C ARG A 4 -30.63 -16.74 32.77
N ARG A 5 -29.91 -16.37 31.70
CA ARG A 5 -28.44 -16.14 31.74
C ARG A 5 -27.95 -14.74 31.29
N SER A 6 -28.81 -13.72 31.28
CA SER A 6 -28.45 -12.41 30.70
C SER A 6 -28.04 -11.26 31.64
N PRO A 7 -28.27 -11.25 32.98
CA PRO A 7 -27.89 -10.07 33.77
C PRO A 7 -26.42 -10.07 34.23
N VAL A 8 -25.81 -11.26 34.41
CA VAL A 8 -24.44 -11.38 34.93
C VAL A 8 -23.40 -10.98 33.87
N VAL A 9 -23.62 -11.34 32.60
CA VAL A 9 -22.72 -10.98 31.50
C VAL A 9 -22.75 -9.47 31.25
N LEU A 10 -23.93 -8.85 31.32
CA LEU A 10 -24.09 -7.40 31.17
C LEU A 10 -23.44 -6.62 32.33
N ALA A 11 -23.57 -7.12 33.56
CA ALA A 11 -22.95 -6.53 34.74
C ALA A 11 -21.40 -6.62 34.70
N ILE A 12 -20.85 -7.75 34.24
CA ILE A 12 -19.40 -7.90 34.05
C ILE A 12 -18.90 -6.95 32.94
N PHE A 13 -19.66 -6.79 31.86
CA PHE A 13 -19.32 -5.86 30.79
C PHE A 13 -19.36 -4.39 31.26
N LEU A 14 -20.34 -4.02 32.09
CA LEU A 14 -20.46 -2.68 32.67
C LEU A 14 -19.39 -2.38 33.73
N LEU A 15 -18.94 -3.38 34.49
CA LEU A 15 -17.81 -3.26 35.43
C LEU A 15 -16.46 -3.08 34.70
N LEU A 16 -16.28 -3.68 33.52
CA LEU A 16 -15.10 -3.48 32.68
C LEU A 16 -15.03 -2.07 32.08
N VAL A 17 -16.16 -1.39 31.88
CA VAL A 17 -16.21 -0.02 31.32
C VAL A 17 -15.80 1.05 32.36
N HIS A 18 -16.00 0.80 33.66
CA HIS A 18 -15.62 1.76 34.72
C HIS A 18 -14.11 1.84 35.00
N GLY A 19 -13.31 0.95 34.39
CA GLY A 19 -11.84 0.99 34.44
C GLY A 19 -11.18 1.76 33.30
N ALA A 20 -11.95 2.51 32.50
CA ALA A 20 -11.41 3.32 31.42
C ALA A 20 -10.68 4.55 31.98
N ASN A 21 -9.40 4.40 32.31
CA ASN A 21 -8.49 5.53 32.34
C ASN A 21 -8.51 6.18 30.95
N SER A 22 -8.76 7.49 30.89
CA SER A 22 -8.73 8.25 29.64
C SER A 22 -7.38 8.00 28.96
N PHE A 23 -7.40 7.24 27.87
CA PHE A 23 -6.20 6.86 27.15
C PHE A 23 -5.74 8.07 26.33
N TYR A 24 -4.72 8.76 26.81
CA TYR A 24 -4.06 9.81 26.04
C TYR A 24 -3.33 9.16 24.87
N LEU A 25 -3.78 9.45 23.65
CA LEU A 25 -3.06 9.15 22.41
C LEU A 25 -2.05 10.29 22.16
N PRO A 26 -0.74 10.06 22.35
CA PRO A 26 0.27 11.08 22.12
C PRO A 26 0.20 11.59 20.68
N GLY A 27 0.23 12.93 20.51
CA GLY A 27 0.19 13.57 19.19
C GLY A 27 -1.20 13.84 18.60
N VAL A 28 -2.29 13.45 19.29
CA VAL A 28 -3.67 13.77 18.88
C VAL A 28 -4.18 15.05 19.53
N ALA A 29 -3.73 15.37 20.76
CA ALA A 29 -4.08 16.60 21.45
C ALA A 29 -2.88 17.56 21.53
N PRO A 30 -3.10 18.89 21.46
CA PRO A 30 -2.05 19.88 21.60
C PRO A 30 -1.53 19.96 23.03
N GLU A 31 -0.22 20.17 23.17
CA GLU A 31 0.41 20.60 24.42
C GLU A 31 0.60 22.12 24.37
N ASP A 32 0.09 22.82 25.39
CA ASP A 32 0.16 24.28 25.50
C ASP A 32 1.36 24.66 26.38
N PHE A 33 2.25 25.49 25.85
CA PHE A 33 3.47 25.92 26.57
C PHE A 33 3.41 27.39 26.96
N ILE A 34 3.88 27.71 28.16
CA ILE A 34 4.06 29.06 28.69
C ILE A 34 5.52 29.50 28.49
N LYS A 35 5.80 30.80 28.57
CA LYS A 35 7.17 31.32 28.47
C LYS A 35 8.01 30.76 29.63
N GLY A 36 9.20 30.27 29.32
CA GLY A 36 10.14 29.68 30.29
C GLY A 36 9.94 28.19 30.54
N ASP A 37 8.87 27.57 30.01
CA ASP A 37 8.66 26.13 30.12
C ASP A 37 9.79 25.35 29.44
N VAL A 38 10.19 24.25 30.06
CA VAL A 38 11.27 23.40 29.55
C VAL A 38 10.72 22.51 28.45
N LEU A 39 11.26 22.64 27.24
CA LEU A 39 10.88 21.79 26.12
C LEU A 39 11.78 20.54 26.07
N LYS A 40 11.16 19.37 26.00
CA LYS A 40 11.86 18.08 25.98
C LYS A 40 12.27 17.73 24.55
N VAL A 41 13.50 18.04 24.18
CA VAL A 41 14.11 17.59 22.93
C VAL A 41 14.49 16.12 23.08
N LYS A 42 14.03 15.27 22.16
CA LYS A 42 14.35 13.84 22.12
C LYS A 42 15.25 13.55 20.92
N VAL A 43 16.20 12.64 21.08
CA VAL A 43 17.00 12.10 19.97
C VAL A 43 16.40 10.79 19.51
N ASN A 44 16.53 10.46 18.22
CA ASN A 44 16.06 9.18 17.68
C ASN A 44 17.24 8.42 17.04
N LYS A 45 17.05 7.91 15.82
CA LYS A 45 18.02 7.08 15.10
C LYS A 45 18.78 7.88 14.05
N LEU A 46 19.98 7.42 13.76
CA LEU A 46 20.75 7.80 12.58
C LEU A 46 20.23 7.01 11.38
N THR A 47 19.93 7.68 10.27
CA THR A 47 19.45 7.05 9.03
C THR A 47 20.36 7.42 7.85
N SER A 48 20.53 6.50 6.90
CA SER A 48 21.32 6.74 5.68
C SER A 48 20.61 6.10 4.49
N THR A 49 20.57 6.83 3.38
CA THR A 49 20.01 6.34 2.10
C THR A 49 20.94 5.34 1.40
N LYS A 50 22.25 5.37 1.68
CA LYS A 50 23.24 4.43 1.14
C LYS A 50 23.24 3.08 1.84
N THR A 51 23.01 3.06 3.14
CA THR A 51 23.13 1.84 3.94
C THR A 51 21.78 1.30 4.40
N GLN A 52 20.71 2.09 4.45
CA GLN A 52 19.38 1.64 4.88
C GLN A 52 19.36 0.93 6.26
N LEU A 53 20.41 1.12 7.06
CA LEU A 53 20.61 0.50 8.36
C LEU A 53 20.57 1.60 9.42
N PRO A 54 19.52 1.67 10.25
CA PRO A 54 19.45 2.67 11.29
C PRO A 54 20.39 2.33 12.46
N TYR A 55 20.93 3.34 13.11
CA TYR A 55 21.73 3.19 14.34
C TYR A 55 21.19 4.11 15.42
N SER A 56 21.34 3.78 16.71
CA SER A 56 20.96 4.72 17.79
C SER A 56 21.84 5.98 17.70
N PHE A 57 21.29 7.13 18.09
CA PHE A 57 22.04 8.37 18.23
C PHE A 57 23.34 8.18 19.03
N TYR A 58 23.27 7.47 20.16
CA TYR A 58 24.40 7.23 21.05
C TYR A 58 25.37 6.12 20.60
N SER A 59 25.17 5.56 19.39
CA SER A 59 26.16 4.71 18.74
C SER A 59 27.41 5.49 18.32
N LEU A 60 27.24 6.79 18.04
CA LEU A 60 28.32 7.74 17.90
C LEU A 60 28.64 8.36 19.27
N PRO A 61 29.89 8.80 19.50
CA PRO A 61 30.34 9.37 20.77
C PRO A 61 29.88 10.83 20.91
N TYR A 62 28.60 11.10 20.68
CA TYR A 62 27.97 12.38 21.01
C TYR A 62 27.86 12.57 22.53
N CYS A 63 27.54 13.79 22.95
CA CYS A 63 27.32 14.15 24.35
C CYS A 63 26.17 13.32 24.95
N LYS A 64 26.40 12.69 26.10
CA LYS A 64 25.43 11.82 26.77
C LYS A 64 24.88 12.49 28.05
N PRO A 65 23.57 12.38 28.33
CA PRO A 65 23.02 12.74 29.63
C PRO A 65 23.47 11.73 30.71
N GLU A 66 23.31 12.08 31.99
CA GLU A 66 23.70 11.22 33.13
C GLU A 66 23.05 9.82 33.08
N LYS A 67 21.78 9.77 32.64
CA LYS A 67 21.04 8.52 32.44
C LYS A 67 20.28 8.58 31.13
N ILE A 68 20.49 7.57 30.29
CA ILE A 68 19.74 7.37 29.05
C ILE A 68 18.45 6.65 29.39
N VAL A 69 17.32 7.23 28.97
CA VAL A 69 15.96 6.72 29.17
C VAL A 69 15.29 6.60 27.81
N ASP A 70 14.89 5.38 27.46
CA ASP A 70 14.09 5.08 26.27
C ASP A 70 12.63 5.51 26.49
N SER A 71 12.03 6.16 25.50
CA SER A 71 10.62 6.56 25.47
C SER A 71 9.89 6.01 24.24
N ALA A 72 10.01 4.70 23.96
CA ALA A 72 9.24 4.07 22.88
C ALA A 72 7.77 3.90 23.31
N GLU A 73 6.83 4.39 22.49
CA GLU A 73 5.41 4.48 22.87
C GLU A 73 4.56 3.34 22.28
N ASN A 74 4.91 2.79 21.10
CA ASN A 74 4.13 1.70 20.48
C ASN A 74 4.95 0.66 19.70
N LEU A 75 4.31 -0.47 19.40
CA LEU A 75 4.91 -1.62 18.70
C LEU A 75 5.44 -1.25 17.31
N GLY A 76 4.72 -0.39 16.58
CA GLY A 76 5.10 0.05 15.24
C GLY A 76 6.35 0.93 15.22
N GLU A 77 6.57 1.78 16.21
CA GLU A 77 7.83 2.55 16.38
C GLU A 77 9.02 1.60 16.57
N VAL A 78 8.86 0.58 17.43
CA VAL A 78 9.93 -0.41 17.68
C VAL A 78 10.25 -1.21 16.40
N LEU A 79 9.25 -1.61 15.63
CA LEU A 79 9.45 -2.35 14.38
C LEU A 79 10.03 -1.50 13.25
N ARG A 80 9.84 -0.17 13.28
CA ARG A 80 10.55 0.78 12.41
C ARG A 80 11.99 1.05 12.87
N GLY A 81 12.42 0.47 13.98
CA GLY A 81 13.74 0.68 14.56
C GLY A 81 13.92 2.06 15.17
N ASP A 82 12.82 2.73 15.57
CA ASP A 82 12.89 3.98 16.32
C ASP A 82 13.40 3.70 17.74
N ARG A 83 14.36 4.53 18.17
CA ARG A 83 14.97 4.49 19.50
C ARG A 83 14.96 5.91 20.03
N ILE A 84 13.80 6.28 20.57
CA ILE A 84 13.59 7.63 21.07
C ILE A 84 14.18 7.70 22.47
N GLU A 85 15.27 8.43 22.62
CA GLU A 85 16.04 8.57 23.85
C GLU A 85 16.03 10.04 24.31
N ASN A 86 16.18 10.28 25.61
CA ASN A 86 16.33 11.64 26.14
C ASN A 86 17.64 12.28 25.63
N SER A 87 17.62 13.59 25.37
CA SER A 87 18.78 14.31 24.88
C SER A 87 19.36 15.27 25.93
N PRO A 88 20.64 15.68 25.79
CA PRO A 88 21.23 16.72 26.64
C PRO A 88 20.81 18.15 26.23
N TYR A 89 20.04 18.32 25.14
CA TYR A 89 19.57 19.63 24.69
C TYR A 89 18.40 20.09 25.55
N VAL A 90 18.53 21.26 26.17
CA VAL A 90 17.50 21.82 27.06
C VAL A 90 17.07 23.17 26.50
N PHE A 91 15.86 23.23 25.95
CA PHE A 91 15.30 24.48 25.43
C PHE A 91 14.33 25.07 26.45
N LYS A 92 14.30 26.41 26.52
CA LYS A 92 13.32 27.15 27.31
C LYS A 92 12.39 27.93 26.38
N MET A 93 11.09 27.71 26.51
CA MET A 93 10.10 28.24 25.58
C MET A 93 10.15 29.78 25.52
N ARG A 94 10.27 30.33 24.30
CA ARG A 94 10.37 31.78 24.03
C ARG A 94 11.58 32.47 24.70
N GLU A 95 12.63 31.72 25.02
CA GLU A 95 13.90 32.25 25.49
C GLU A 95 14.99 31.85 24.50
N ALA A 96 15.49 32.83 23.73
CA ALA A 96 16.59 32.58 22.81
C ALA A 96 17.87 32.27 23.62
N GLN A 97 18.56 31.20 23.23
CA GLN A 97 19.80 30.78 23.86
C GLN A 97 20.88 30.70 22.79
N MET A 98 21.98 31.43 22.95
CA MET A 98 23.05 31.48 21.96
C MET A 98 24.32 30.91 22.57
N CYS A 99 25.09 30.17 21.77
CA CYS A 99 26.37 29.56 22.09
C CYS A 99 26.36 28.68 23.35
N ASN A 100 25.35 27.82 23.50
CA ASN A 100 25.32 26.87 24.59
C ASN A 100 26.31 25.74 24.33
N ILE A 101 27.23 25.51 25.28
CA ILE A 101 28.19 24.39 25.24
C ILE A 101 27.50 23.12 25.73
N LEU A 102 27.57 22.06 24.92
CA LEU A 102 26.97 20.76 25.24
C LEU A 102 27.99 19.84 25.92
N CYS A 103 29.12 19.60 25.25
CA CYS A 103 30.26 18.87 25.82
C CYS A 103 31.52 19.04 24.95
N ARG A 104 32.65 18.60 25.50
CA ARG A 104 33.93 18.47 24.80
C ARG A 104 34.27 17.00 24.58
N LEU A 105 34.70 16.66 23.37
CA LEU A 105 35.15 15.33 22.98
C LEU A 105 36.57 15.39 22.43
N THR A 106 37.45 14.56 22.98
CA THR A 106 38.78 14.29 22.41
C THR A 106 38.73 12.95 21.65
N PRO A 107 38.68 12.96 20.31
CA PRO A 107 38.52 11.74 19.53
C PRO A 107 39.83 10.92 19.50
N ASP A 108 39.70 9.63 19.78
CA ASP A 108 40.75 8.62 19.55
C ASP A 108 40.70 8.09 18.10
N ALA A 109 41.68 7.27 17.70
CA ALA A 109 41.73 6.70 16.37
C ALA A 109 40.45 5.93 15.97
N LYS A 110 39.80 5.28 16.95
CA LYS A 110 38.58 4.51 16.73
C LYS A 110 37.36 5.41 16.49
N ILE A 111 37.22 6.47 17.27
CA ILE A 111 36.18 7.49 17.14
C ILE A 111 36.33 8.23 15.81
N VAL A 112 37.55 8.63 15.46
CA VAL A 112 37.85 9.25 14.15
C VAL A 112 37.38 8.34 13.02
N LYS A 113 37.72 7.04 13.08
CA LYS A 113 37.27 6.07 12.09
C LYS A 113 35.73 5.95 12.03
N GLN A 114 35.05 5.88 13.18
CA GLN A 114 33.59 5.81 13.23
C GLN A 114 32.92 7.03 12.61
N PHE A 115 33.39 8.25 12.92
CA PHE A 115 32.85 9.45 12.30
C PHE A 115 33.09 9.48 10.80
N LYS A 116 34.30 9.16 10.34
CA LYS A 116 34.63 9.10 8.90
C LYS A 116 33.72 8.11 8.16
N GLU A 117 33.57 6.90 8.67
CA GLU A 117 32.67 5.89 8.08
C GLU A 117 31.21 6.38 8.01
N LYS A 118 30.71 7.06 9.06
CA LYS A 118 29.34 7.58 9.07
C LYS A 118 29.15 8.80 8.15
N ILE A 119 30.20 9.59 7.93
CA ILE A 119 30.19 10.70 6.98
C ILE A 119 30.20 10.16 5.54
N ASP A 120 31.04 9.16 5.23
CA ASP A 120 31.09 8.52 3.90
C ASP A 120 29.76 7.84 3.51
N ASP A 121 29.13 7.20 4.50
CA ASP A 121 27.82 6.55 4.36
C ASP A 121 26.65 7.57 4.38
N GLU A 122 26.91 8.87 4.47
CA GLU A 122 25.90 9.95 4.47
C GLU A 122 24.82 9.82 5.56
N TYR A 123 25.22 9.43 6.78
CA TYR A 123 24.27 9.35 7.88
C TYR A 123 23.70 10.71 8.27
N ARG A 124 22.40 10.72 8.53
CA ARG A 124 21.64 11.85 9.06
C ARG A 124 21.17 11.56 10.48
N VAL A 125 21.24 12.59 11.32
CA VAL A 125 20.80 12.60 12.69
C VAL A 125 19.33 13.06 12.74
N ASN A 126 18.45 12.21 13.27
CA ASN A 126 17.05 12.57 13.50
C ASN A 126 16.81 12.91 14.97
N MET A 127 16.16 14.04 15.20
CA MET A 127 15.69 14.48 16.52
C MET A 127 14.20 14.83 16.44
N ILE A 128 13.57 14.97 17.60
CA ILE A 128 12.13 15.17 17.72
C ILE A 128 11.85 16.20 18.81
N LEU A 129 10.93 17.13 18.53
CA LEU A 129 10.38 18.09 19.48
C LEU A 129 8.85 18.14 19.32
N ASP A 130 8.10 17.91 20.41
CA ASP A 130 6.61 17.90 20.38
C ASP A 130 6.01 17.08 19.21
N ASN A 131 6.55 15.88 19.02
CA ASN A 131 6.25 14.95 17.91
C ASN A 131 6.61 15.44 16.49
N LEU A 132 7.12 16.65 16.32
CA LEU A 132 7.66 17.12 15.04
C LEU A 132 9.09 16.60 14.82
N PRO A 133 9.42 16.16 13.59
CA PRO A 133 10.76 15.77 13.25
C PRO A 133 11.65 17.01 13.05
N LEU A 134 12.92 16.88 13.38
CA LEU A 134 13.93 17.88 13.05
C LEU A 134 14.16 17.90 11.53
N VAL A 135 14.07 19.08 10.93
CA VAL A 135 14.28 19.27 9.50
C VAL A 135 15.35 20.31 9.18
N VAL A 136 15.99 20.14 8.04
CA VAL A 136 16.86 21.15 7.42
C VAL A 136 16.08 21.83 6.29
N PRO A 137 15.84 23.15 6.34
CA PRO A 137 15.21 23.88 5.25
C PRO A 137 16.19 24.05 4.09
N ILE A 138 15.82 23.55 2.91
CA ILE A 138 16.58 23.68 1.66
C ILE A 138 15.82 24.68 0.77
N GLN A 139 16.42 25.85 0.57
CA GLN A 139 15.93 26.82 -0.41
C GLN A 139 16.31 26.34 -1.82
N ARG A 140 15.33 26.29 -2.73
CA ARG A 140 15.62 26.07 -4.13
C ARG A 140 16.27 27.34 -4.72
N PRO A 141 17.11 27.23 -5.75
CA PRO A 141 17.71 28.38 -6.43
C PRO A 141 16.65 29.35 -7.00
N ASP A 142 15.46 28.83 -7.28
CA ASP A 142 14.31 29.60 -7.72
C ASP A 142 13.57 30.19 -6.50
N GLN A 143 13.65 31.51 -6.33
CA GLN A 143 13.18 32.22 -5.13
C GLN A 143 11.66 32.13 -4.90
N GLU A 144 10.89 31.77 -5.94
CA GLU A 144 9.43 31.60 -5.86
C GLU A 144 9.00 30.17 -5.49
N ALA A 145 9.91 29.19 -5.54
CA ALA A 145 9.58 27.81 -5.20
C ALA A 145 9.55 27.62 -3.67
N PRO A 146 8.58 26.83 -3.15
CA PRO A 146 8.48 26.58 -1.72
C PRO A 146 9.76 25.90 -1.19
N THR A 147 10.15 26.26 0.04
CA THR A 147 11.28 25.66 0.74
C THR A 147 11.02 24.16 0.94
N VAL A 148 11.97 23.32 0.55
CA VAL A 148 11.87 21.87 0.72
C VAL A 148 12.50 21.49 2.05
N TYR A 149 11.79 20.74 2.89
CA TYR A 149 12.31 20.28 4.16
C TYR A 149 12.93 18.90 4.03
N GLN A 150 14.19 18.76 4.46
CA GLN A 150 14.88 17.48 4.53
C GLN A 150 14.91 16.96 5.97
N LEU A 151 14.58 15.68 6.18
CA LEU A 151 14.60 15.06 7.50
C LEU A 151 16.01 14.84 8.02
N GLY A 152 16.26 15.35 9.23
CA GLY A 152 17.53 15.25 9.92
C GLY A 152 18.66 16.02 9.24
N PHE A 153 19.76 16.22 9.98
CA PHE A 153 20.97 16.86 9.45
C PHE A 153 22.08 15.82 9.26
N HIS A 154 22.95 16.02 8.28
CA HIS A 154 24.10 15.13 8.05
C HIS A 154 25.08 15.16 9.23
N VAL A 155 25.67 14.03 9.61
CA VAL A 155 26.69 13.96 10.68
C VAL A 155 27.89 14.88 10.40
N GLY A 156 28.25 15.02 9.13
CA GLY A 156 29.34 15.86 8.67
C GLY A 156 29.37 15.92 7.15
N LEU A 157 30.43 16.50 6.60
CA LEU A 157 30.65 16.67 5.17
C LEU A 157 32.09 16.35 4.80
N LYS A 158 32.27 15.87 3.57
CA LYS A 158 33.59 15.69 2.97
C LYS A 158 33.87 16.89 2.08
N GLY A 159 35.06 17.47 2.20
CA GLY A 159 35.42 18.65 1.43
C GLY A 159 36.92 18.84 1.35
N HIS A 160 37.35 19.83 0.58
CA HIS A 160 38.74 20.24 0.48
C HIS A 160 38.87 21.70 0.93
N TYR A 161 40.02 22.06 1.50
CA TYR A 161 40.33 23.45 1.73
C TYR A 161 40.59 24.17 0.40
N ALA A 162 40.21 25.44 0.31
CA ALA A 162 40.52 26.27 -0.85
C ALA A 162 42.03 26.23 -1.14
N GLY A 163 42.42 25.67 -2.28
CA GLY A 163 43.82 25.53 -2.70
C GLY A 163 44.50 24.19 -2.36
N SER A 164 43.86 23.29 -1.60
CA SER A 164 44.33 21.92 -1.38
C SER A 164 43.50 20.92 -2.21
N LYS A 165 44.15 19.87 -2.73
CA LYS A 165 43.47 18.73 -3.36
C LYS A 165 43.17 17.59 -2.37
N GLU A 166 43.61 17.72 -1.11
CA GLU A 166 43.36 16.68 -0.10
C GLU A 166 41.91 16.76 0.40
N GLU A 167 41.17 15.67 0.21
CA GLU A 167 39.85 15.50 0.82
C GLU A 167 39.98 15.27 2.33
N LYS A 168 39.30 16.11 3.09
CA LYS A 168 39.22 16.05 4.55
C LYS A 168 37.78 15.88 5.00
N TYR A 169 37.64 15.38 6.21
CA TYR A 169 36.35 15.09 6.84
C TYR A 169 36.06 16.16 7.87
N PHE A 170 34.89 16.79 7.73
CA PHE A 170 34.43 17.83 8.63
C PHE A 170 33.17 17.37 9.35
N ILE A 171 33.09 17.64 10.66
CA ILE A 171 31.94 17.27 11.49
C ILE A 171 31.03 18.48 11.70
N HIS A 172 29.72 18.27 11.70
CA HIS A 172 28.77 19.27 12.18
C HIS A 172 28.71 19.23 13.70
N ASN A 173 29.39 20.17 14.33
CA ASN A 173 29.51 20.27 15.79
C ASN A 173 28.74 21.45 16.38
N HIS A 174 28.35 22.44 15.56
CA HIS A 174 27.50 23.54 15.97
C HIS A 174 26.13 23.41 15.31
N LEU A 175 25.05 23.42 16.10
CA LEU A 175 23.67 23.30 15.61
C LEU A 175 22.85 24.55 15.95
N ALA A 176 22.41 25.28 14.94
CA ALA A 176 21.50 26.41 15.14
C ALA A 176 20.05 25.95 14.93
N PHE A 177 19.30 25.82 16.03
CA PHE A 177 17.91 25.42 16.04
C PHE A 177 16.99 26.62 15.92
N THR A 178 15.95 26.48 15.10
CA THR A 178 14.85 27.45 15.00
C THR A 178 13.55 26.74 15.34
N VAL A 179 12.92 27.14 16.45
CA VAL A 179 11.63 26.60 16.89
C VAL A 179 10.54 27.59 16.48
N LYS A 180 9.68 27.16 15.56
CA LYS A 180 8.51 27.94 15.15
C LYS A 180 7.35 27.66 16.07
N TYR A 181 6.68 28.71 16.54
CA TYR A 181 5.54 28.58 17.44
C TYR A 181 4.38 29.47 17.02
N HIS A 182 3.16 29.00 17.29
CA HIS A 182 1.94 29.77 17.14
C HIS A 182 1.49 30.26 18.51
N ARG A 183 1.33 31.57 18.67
CA ARG A 183 0.84 32.17 19.92
C ARG A 183 -0.67 32.29 19.86
N ASP A 184 -1.34 31.85 20.92
CA ASP A 184 -2.74 32.16 21.12
C ASP A 184 -2.88 33.55 21.76
N SER A 185 -3.53 34.47 21.05
CA SER A 185 -3.76 35.84 21.51
C SER A 185 -4.64 35.93 22.76
N GLN A 186 -5.47 34.91 23.05
CA GLN A 186 -6.37 34.94 24.20
C GLN A 186 -5.74 34.37 25.47
N THR A 187 -4.95 33.31 25.37
CA THR A 187 -4.41 32.57 26.53
C THR A 187 -2.93 32.83 26.79
N GLU A 188 -2.24 33.57 25.91
CA GLU A 188 -0.78 33.77 25.90
C GLU A 188 0.08 32.49 25.87
N THR A 189 -0.58 31.34 25.69
CA THR A 189 0.05 30.06 25.47
C THR A 189 0.62 30.01 24.05
N ALA A 190 1.62 29.15 23.89
CA ALA A 190 2.28 28.95 22.61
C ALA A 190 2.31 27.46 22.28
N ARG A 191 2.02 27.14 21.04
CA ARG A 191 2.06 25.77 20.49
C ARG A 191 3.20 25.66 19.49
N ILE A 192 3.94 24.57 19.53
CA ILE A 192 5.06 24.35 18.61
C ILE A 192 4.50 23.89 17.26
N VAL A 193 4.93 24.57 16.19
CA VAL A 193 4.45 24.31 14.82
C VAL A 193 5.58 24.04 13.82
N GLY A 194 6.85 24.23 14.21
CA GLY A 194 7.97 23.80 13.39
C GLY A 194 9.26 23.62 14.17
N PHE A 195 10.10 22.69 13.72
CA PHE A 195 11.41 22.39 14.31
C PHE A 195 12.50 22.28 13.25
N GLU A 196 13.27 23.34 13.08
CA GLU A 196 14.28 23.49 12.04
C GLU A 196 15.71 23.53 12.61
N VAL A 197 16.69 23.09 11.82
CA VAL A 197 18.11 23.19 12.16
C VAL A 197 18.95 23.63 10.98
N LYS A 198 19.95 24.47 11.25
CA LYS A 198 21.08 24.75 10.36
C LYS A 198 22.35 24.18 10.99
N PRO A 199 22.94 23.13 10.42
CA PRO A 199 24.18 22.55 10.92
C PRO A 199 25.39 23.33 10.41
N PHE A 200 26.36 23.57 11.29
CA PHE A 200 27.62 24.22 10.96
C PHE A 200 28.81 23.39 11.47
N SER A 201 29.92 23.47 10.73
CA SER A 201 31.21 22.95 11.16
C SER A 201 32.09 24.11 11.60
N VAL A 202 32.46 24.15 12.88
CA VAL A 202 33.19 25.27 13.48
C VAL A 202 34.29 24.76 14.39
N LYS A 203 35.52 25.15 14.10
CA LYS A 203 36.64 24.93 15.01
C LYS A 203 36.58 25.95 16.14
N HIS A 204 35.98 25.56 17.27
CA HIS A 204 35.83 26.42 18.42
C HIS A 204 37.17 26.69 19.12
N GLU A 205 37.45 27.95 19.39
CA GLU A 205 38.57 28.41 20.20
C GLU A 205 38.04 29.01 21.51
N TYR A 206 38.82 28.89 22.59
CA TYR A 206 38.44 29.35 23.93
C TYR A 206 39.62 30.00 24.64
N GLU A 207 39.31 30.96 25.53
CA GLU A 207 40.31 31.65 26.34
C GLU A 207 40.48 30.97 27.70
N GLY A 208 41.72 30.67 28.09
CA GLY A 208 42.05 30.11 29.41
C GLY A 208 41.93 28.58 29.54
N LYS A 209 41.74 28.08 30.77
CA LYS A 209 41.55 26.64 31.05
C LYS A 209 40.08 26.25 30.91
N TRP A 210 39.82 25.09 30.31
CA TRP A 210 38.48 24.54 30.12
C TRP A 210 37.76 24.30 31.46
N ASN A 211 36.64 24.99 31.66
CA ASN A 211 35.76 24.89 32.84
C ASN A 211 34.30 24.67 32.40
N ASP A 212 34.04 23.61 31.63
CA ASP A 212 32.72 23.14 31.14
C ASP A 212 31.71 24.27 30.87
N ALA A 213 30.82 24.57 31.82
CA ALA A 213 29.72 25.54 31.67
C ALA A 213 30.12 27.03 31.74
N GLN A 214 31.32 27.35 32.22
CA GLN A 214 31.82 28.73 32.37
C GLN A 214 32.87 29.12 31.33
N THR A 215 33.23 28.19 30.43
CA THR A 215 34.24 28.45 29.40
C THR A 215 33.67 29.41 28.36
N ARG A 216 34.32 30.54 28.14
CA ARG A 216 33.93 31.48 27.08
C ARG A 216 34.61 31.09 25.77
N LEU A 217 33.80 30.82 24.74
CA LEU A 217 34.29 30.59 23.40
C LEU A 217 34.50 31.95 22.70
N THR A 218 35.53 32.07 21.88
CA THR A 218 35.78 33.28 21.05
C THR A 218 35.02 33.25 19.73
N THR A 219 34.66 32.04 19.29
CA THR A 219 34.03 31.76 17.99
C THR A 219 32.52 31.96 18.00
N CYS A 220 31.88 31.69 19.14
CA CYS A 220 30.51 32.08 19.41
C CYS A 220 30.48 32.74 20.79
N ASP A 221 29.72 33.81 20.95
CA ASP A 221 29.66 34.52 22.23
C ASP A 221 28.23 35.05 22.47
N PRO A 222 27.57 34.61 23.55
CA PRO A 222 26.22 35.06 23.90
C PRO A 222 26.14 36.57 24.11
N HIS A 223 27.20 37.20 24.62
CA HIS A 223 27.18 38.60 25.05
C HIS A 223 27.45 39.58 23.90
N SER A 224 28.27 39.20 22.92
CA SER A 224 28.52 40.01 21.72
C SER A 224 27.53 39.74 20.59
N LYS A 225 26.56 38.82 20.79
CA LYS A 225 25.60 38.34 19.78
C LYS A 225 26.31 37.84 18.50
N HIS A 226 27.53 37.35 18.64
CA HIS A 226 28.27 36.77 17.54
C HIS A 226 27.78 35.33 17.34
N THR A 227 26.83 35.15 16.43
CA THR A 227 26.31 33.85 16.03
C THR A 227 27.19 33.23 14.95
N VAL A 228 27.20 31.90 14.89
CA VAL A 228 27.87 31.21 13.79
C VAL A 228 26.99 31.34 12.55
N VAL A 229 27.37 32.26 11.67
CA VAL A 229 26.68 32.43 10.38
C VAL A 229 27.36 31.62 9.28
N ASN A 230 28.69 31.42 9.36
CA ASN A 230 29.50 30.73 8.35
C ASN A 230 30.60 29.87 8.98
N SER A 231 30.99 28.79 8.28
CA SER A 231 32.08 27.87 8.67
C SER A 231 33.44 28.36 8.15
N ASN A 232 33.91 29.53 8.59
CA ASN A 232 35.19 30.10 8.12
C ASN A 232 36.39 29.16 8.44
N SER A 233 36.35 28.49 9.60
CA SER A 233 37.30 27.45 10.01
C SER A 233 36.54 26.16 10.35
N PRO A 234 36.32 25.25 9.39
CA PRO A 234 35.56 24.04 9.65
C PRO A 234 36.32 23.08 10.59
N GLN A 235 35.58 22.35 11.42
CA GLN A 235 36.13 21.39 12.37
C GLN A 235 36.49 20.08 11.67
N GLU A 236 37.79 19.83 11.50
CA GLU A 236 38.31 18.57 10.95
C GLU A 236 38.18 17.43 11.97
N VAL A 237 37.94 16.22 11.47
CA VAL A 237 37.93 14.98 12.26
C VAL A 237 39.31 14.32 12.18
N ALA A 238 40.18 14.68 13.13
CA ALA A 238 41.53 14.12 13.27
C ALA A 238 41.84 13.72 14.72
N GLU A 239 42.83 12.83 14.88
CA GLU A 239 43.22 12.33 16.21
C GLU A 239 43.73 13.48 17.09
N LYS A 240 43.33 13.45 18.37
CA LYS A 240 43.73 14.44 19.39
C LYS A 240 43.28 15.88 19.10
N GLN A 241 42.49 16.14 18.07
CA GLN A 241 41.86 17.44 17.87
C GLN A 241 40.55 17.50 18.66
N GLU A 242 40.49 18.40 19.65
CA GLU A 242 39.29 18.58 20.48
C GLU A 242 38.10 19.02 19.61
N ILE A 243 36.96 18.34 19.76
CA ILE A 243 35.69 18.69 19.14
C ILE A 243 34.78 19.19 20.26
N ILE A 244 34.37 20.46 20.17
CA ILE A 244 33.42 21.06 21.10
C ILE A 244 32.06 21.10 20.42
N PHE A 245 31.05 20.50 21.06
CA PHE A 245 29.68 20.54 20.56
C PHE A 245 28.95 21.73 21.19
N THR A 246 28.33 22.55 20.35
CA THR A 246 27.59 23.74 20.77
C THR A 246 26.26 23.85 20.03
N TYR A 247 25.33 24.63 20.57
CA TYR A 247 24.06 24.87 19.91
C TYR A 247 23.48 26.24 20.23
N ASP A 248 22.66 26.71 19.29
CA ASP A 248 21.88 27.94 19.35
C ASP A 248 20.40 27.59 19.27
N VAL A 249 19.54 28.35 19.95
CA VAL A 249 18.09 28.20 19.94
C VAL A 249 17.47 29.55 19.69
N GLU A 250 16.77 29.67 18.57
CA GLU A 250 15.97 30.83 18.21
C GLU A 250 14.49 30.45 18.15
N PHE A 251 13.61 31.33 18.62
CA PHE A 251 12.16 31.16 18.54
C PHE A 251 11.56 32.14 17.54
N GLN A 252 10.80 31.62 16.58
CA GLN A 252 10.13 32.44 15.56
C GLN A 252 8.61 32.26 15.65
N GLU A 253 7.88 33.36 15.72
CA GLU A 253 6.41 33.32 15.71
C GLU A 253 5.90 33.03 14.29
N SER A 254 4.87 32.21 14.17
CA SER A 254 4.29 31.78 12.91
C SER A 254 2.76 31.75 12.95
N ASP A 255 2.14 32.17 11.85
CA ASP A 255 0.68 32.16 11.67
C ASP A 255 0.10 30.77 11.42
N VAL A 256 0.95 29.73 11.26
CA VAL A 256 0.51 28.36 11.03
C VAL A 256 -0.19 27.82 12.27
N LYS A 257 -1.42 27.34 12.13
CA LYS A 257 -2.17 26.73 13.24
C LYS A 257 -1.59 25.35 13.58
N TRP A 258 -1.69 24.95 14.84
CA TRP A 258 -1.22 23.63 15.30
C TRP A 258 -1.82 22.46 14.50
N ALA A 259 -3.09 22.55 14.08
CA ALA A 259 -3.74 21.50 13.30
C ALA A 259 -3.11 21.29 11.91
N SER A 260 -2.60 22.35 11.28
CA SER A 260 -1.99 22.35 9.94
C SER A 260 -0.45 22.30 9.99
N ARG A 261 0.15 22.08 11.17
CA ARG A 261 1.62 22.15 11.35
C ARG A 261 2.39 21.11 10.53
N TRP A 262 1.74 20.00 10.19
CA TRP A 262 2.33 18.95 9.38
C TRP A 262 2.28 19.25 7.88
N ASP A 263 1.38 20.13 7.41
CA ASP A 263 1.19 20.39 5.98
C ASP A 263 2.47 20.89 5.32
N ALA A 264 3.25 21.72 6.02
CA ALA A 264 4.55 22.22 5.55
C ALA A 264 5.56 21.09 5.25
N TYR A 265 5.51 19.97 5.99
CA TYR A 265 6.39 18.82 5.81
C TYR A 265 5.87 17.80 4.78
N LEU A 266 4.58 17.86 4.48
CA LEU A 266 3.87 16.89 3.65
C LEU A 266 3.66 17.40 2.21
N LEU A 267 3.93 18.68 1.95
CA LEU A 267 3.88 19.27 0.61
C LEU A 267 4.89 18.62 -0.32
N MET A 268 4.41 17.73 -1.19
CA MET A 268 5.17 17.19 -2.30
C MET A 268 4.93 18.05 -3.54
N SER A 269 5.99 18.48 -4.22
CA SER A 269 5.89 19.46 -5.31
C SER A 269 5.32 18.90 -6.62
N ASP A 270 4.72 17.70 -6.62
CA ASP A 270 4.55 16.88 -7.83
C ASP A 270 3.16 16.23 -7.98
N ASP A 271 2.11 16.90 -7.48
CA ASP A 271 0.71 16.45 -7.58
C ASP A 271 0.27 16.16 -9.03
N GLN A 272 0.90 16.83 -10.00
CA GLN A 272 0.61 16.65 -11.43
C GLN A 272 0.94 15.24 -11.92
N ILE A 273 2.01 14.63 -11.42
CA ILE A 273 2.40 13.27 -11.84
C ILE A 273 1.41 12.23 -11.32
N HIS A 274 0.88 12.41 -10.10
CA HIS A 274 -0.15 11.53 -9.53
C HIS A 274 -1.46 11.58 -10.32
N TRP A 275 -1.92 12.78 -10.68
CA TRP A 275 -3.11 12.93 -11.53
C TRP A 275 -2.93 12.32 -12.91
N PHE A 276 -1.75 12.52 -13.53
CA PHE A 276 -1.43 11.90 -14.82
C PHE A 276 -1.47 10.37 -14.76
N SER A 277 -0.92 9.79 -13.69
CA SER A 277 -0.97 8.35 -13.41
C SER A 277 -2.39 7.81 -13.32
N ILE A 278 -3.25 8.47 -12.52
CA ILE A 278 -4.64 8.03 -12.36
C ILE A 278 -5.40 8.08 -13.67
N VAL A 279 -5.27 9.17 -14.45
CA VAL A 279 -5.96 9.31 -15.74
C VAL A 279 -5.52 8.18 -16.68
N ASN A 280 -4.22 7.90 -16.77
CA ASN A 280 -3.71 6.84 -17.61
C ASN A 280 -4.21 5.45 -17.17
N SER A 281 -4.17 5.14 -15.88
CA SER A 281 -4.67 3.87 -15.33
C SER A 281 -6.19 3.72 -15.51
N LEU A 282 -6.96 4.79 -15.35
CA LEU A 282 -8.41 4.80 -15.58
C LEU A 282 -8.75 4.57 -17.05
N MET A 283 -8.00 5.16 -17.98
CA MET A 283 -8.19 4.92 -19.42
C MET A 283 -7.93 3.45 -19.78
N ILE A 284 -6.92 2.82 -19.19
CA ILE A 284 -6.63 1.39 -19.38
C ILE A 284 -7.81 0.54 -18.87
N VAL A 285 -8.33 0.84 -17.68
CA VAL A 285 -9.49 0.13 -17.13
C VAL A 285 -10.69 0.27 -18.04
N LEU A 286 -11.08 1.51 -18.41
CA LEU A 286 -12.25 1.74 -19.27
C LEU A 286 -12.14 1.01 -20.62
N PHE A 287 -10.93 0.96 -21.19
CA PHE A 287 -10.68 0.21 -22.42
C PHE A 287 -10.84 -1.30 -22.21
N LEU A 288 -10.30 -1.84 -21.12
CA LEU A 288 -10.44 -3.26 -20.77
C LEU A 288 -11.91 -3.60 -20.48
N SER A 289 -12.60 -2.83 -19.64
CA SER A 289 -14.03 -2.97 -19.36
C SER A 289 -14.85 -2.94 -20.66
N GLY A 290 -14.56 -2.01 -21.56
CA GLY A 290 -15.21 -1.90 -22.87
C GLY A 290 -14.97 -3.13 -23.76
N MET A 291 -13.74 -3.67 -23.76
CA MET A 291 -13.41 -4.90 -24.47
C MET A 291 -14.11 -6.11 -23.85
N VAL A 292 -14.11 -6.25 -22.52
CA VAL A 292 -14.82 -7.34 -21.81
C VAL A 292 -16.31 -7.25 -22.09
N ALA A 293 -16.90 -6.06 -21.98
CA ALA A 293 -18.31 -5.83 -22.26
C ALA A 293 -18.65 -6.15 -23.71
N MET A 294 -17.79 -5.79 -24.67
CA MET A 294 -17.98 -6.14 -26.08
C MET A 294 -17.86 -7.65 -26.31
N ILE A 295 -16.91 -8.34 -25.66
CA ILE A 295 -16.80 -9.80 -25.72
C ILE A 295 -18.04 -10.45 -25.12
N MET A 296 -18.48 -10.02 -23.94
CA MET A 296 -19.70 -10.52 -23.30
C MET A 296 -20.92 -10.25 -24.18
N LEU A 297 -21.20 -9.01 -24.55
CA LEU A 297 -22.35 -8.65 -25.39
C LEU A 297 -22.30 -9.38 -26.74
N ARG A 298 -21.17 -9.37 -27.45
CA ARG A 298 -21.07 -9.99 -28.77
C ARG A 298 -21.19 -11.51 -28.71
N THR A 299 -20.64 -12.16 -27.69
CA THR A 299 -20.69 -13.63 -27.61
C THR A 299 -21.99 -14.12 -26.99
N LEU A 300 -22.51 -13.44 -25.97
CA LEU A 300 -23.76 -13.78 -25.29
C LEU A 300 -24.97 -13.48 -26.20
N TYR A 301 -24.96 -12.37 -26.96
CA TYR A 301 -26.02 -12.08 -27.94
C TYR A 301 -25.99 -13.02 -29.16
N ARG A 302 -24.79 -13.38 -29.65
CA ARG A 302 -24.62 -14.38 -30.72
C ARG A 302 -25.01 -15.79 -30.26
N ASP A 303 -24.74 -16.12 -29.00
CA ASP A 303 -25.11 -17.42 -28.42
C ASP A 303 -26.62 -17.48 -28.09
N ILE A 304 -27.27 -16.34 -27.76
CA ILE A 304 -28.74 -16.23 -27.57
C ILE A 304 -29.48 -16.25 -28.91
N SER A 305 -29.03 -15.50 -29.92
CA SER A 305 -29.71 -15.49 -31.24
C SER A 305 -29.71 -16.87 -31.87
N LYS A 306 -28.60 -17.60 -31.72
CA LYS A 306 -28.47 -18.98 -32.16
C LYS A 306 -29.36 -19.93 -31.36
N TYR A 307 -29.67 -19.63 -30.10
CA TYR A 307 -30.60 -20.43 -29.27
C TYR A 307 -32.05 -20.28 -29.74
N ASN A 308 -32.48 -19.05 -30.04
CA ASN A 308 -33.82 -18.79 -30.58
C ASN A 308 -34.01 -19.43 -31.97
N GLU A 309 -32.94 -19.59 -32.75
CA GLU A 309 -32.97 -20.32 -34.04
C GLU A 309 -32.98 -21.85 -33.87
N LEU A 310 -32.54 -22.37 -32.72
CA LEU A 310 -32.42 -23.81 -32.45
C LEU A 310 -33.68 -24.42 -31.78
N GLU A 311 -34.54 -23.63 -31.13
CA GLU A 311 -35.86 -24.11 -30.68
C GLU A 311 -36.74 -24.59 -31.86
N THR A 312 -36.42 -24.20 -33.10
CA THR A 312 -37.11 -24.65 -34.32
C THR A 312 -36.56 -25.93 -34.96
N GLN A 313 -35.48 -26.54 -34.44
CA GLN A 313 -34.96 -27.82 -34.92
C GLN A 313 -34.71 -28.79 -33.75
N GLU A 314 -35.63 -29.73 -33.55
CA GLU A 314 -35.42 -30.94 -32.74
C GLU A 314 -34.27 -31.75 -33.33
N GLU A 315 -33.03 -31.49 -32.91
CA GLU A 315 -31.95 -32.49 -32.94
C GLU A 315 -30.75 -32.02 -32.11
N ALA A 316 -30.26 -32.94 -31.26
CA ALA A 316 -29.14 -32.77 -30.36
C ALA A 316 -27.86 -32.32 -31.10
N GLN A 317 -27.55 -31.03 -31.01
CA GLN A 317 -26.26 -30.52 -31.46
C GLN A 317 -25.31 -30.44 -30.28
N GLU A 318 -24.19 -31.16 -30.39
CA GLU A 318 -23.04 -31.13 -29.48
C GLU A 318 -22.78 -29.71 -28.98
N GLU A 319 -23.07 -29.46 -27.69
CA GLU A 319 -22.76 -28.20 -27.03
C GLU A 319 -21.28 -27.89 -27.31
N THR A 320 -20.93 -26.77 -27.95
CA THR A 320 -19.52 -26.46 -28.29
C THR A 320 -18.93 -25.46 -27.30
N GLY A 321 -17.63 -25.60 -27.00
CA GLY A 321 -16.88 -24.66 -26.16
C GLY A 321 -17.28 -24.73 -24.67
N TRP A 322 -17.63 -23.59 -24.08
CA TRP A 322 -17.86 -23.49 -22.64
C TRP A 322 -19.09 -24.27 -22.15
N LYS A 323 -20.15 -24.37 -22.97
CA LYS A 323 -21.36 -25.13 -22.59
C LYS A 323 -21.07 -26.63 -22.45
N LEU A 324 -20.19 -27.17 -23.30
CA LEU A 324 -19.80 -28.58 -23.30
C LEU A 324 -19.19 -29.07 -21.99
N VAL A 325 -18.50 -28.17 -21.29
CA VAL A 325 -17.78 -28.50 -20.06
C VAL A 325 -18.63 -28.31 -18.80
N HIS A 326 -19.94 -28.06 -18.92
CA HIS A 326 -20.84 -27.83 -17.78
C HIS A 326 -20.75 -28.92 -16.71
N GLY A 327 -20.54 -30.18 -17.13
CA GLY A 327 -20.40 -31.34 -16.22
C GLY A 327 -19.04 -31.47 -15.54
N ASP A 328 -17.99 -30.74 -15.93
CA ASP A 328 -16.64 -30.87 -15.36
C ASP A 328 -16.09 -29.57 -14.72
N VAL A 329 -16.72 -28.41 -14.97
CA VAL A 329 -16.28 -27.08 -14.49
C VAL A 329 -16.18 -26.96 -12.97
N PHE A 330 -17.11 -27.56 -12.22
CA PHE A 330 -17.15 -27.47 -10.76
C PHE A 330 -16.42 -28.61 -10.04
N ARG A 331 -15.61 -29.39 -10.77
CA ARG A 331 -14.80 -30.45 -10.17
C ARG A 331 -13.79 -29.85 -9.19
N ALA A 332 -13.56 -30.55 -8.07
CA ALA A 332 -12.57 -30.14 -7.09
C ALA A 332 -11.18 -30.01 -7.74
N PRO A 333 -10.46 -28.90 -7.51
CA PRO A 333 -9.15 -28.67 -8.10
C PRO A 333 -8.09 -29.60 -7.51
N ASN A 334 -7.03 -29.85 -8.27
CA ASN A 334 -5.83 -30.47 -7.74
C ASN A 334 -5.28 -29.63 -6.57
N ASN A 335 -4.82 -30.25 -5.49
CA ASN A 335 -4.36 -29.53 -4.28
C ASN A 335 -5.37 -28.51 -3.72
N SER A 336 -6.66 -28.87 -3.66
CA SER A 336 -7.74 -28.01 -3.15
C SER A 336 -7.48 -27.44 -1.74
N GLU A 337 -6.80 -28.20 -0.87
CA GLU A 337 -6.40 -27.73 0.47
C GLU A 337 -5.55 -26.46 0.41
N LEU A 338 -4.57 -26.42 -0.49
CA LEU A 338 -3.62 -25.31 -0.61
C LEU A 338 -4.31 -24.06 -1.18
N LEU A 339 -5.19 -24.24 -2.17
CA LEU A 339 -5.98 -23.15 -2.74
C LEU A 339 -6.86 -22.51 -1.68
N CYS A 340 -7.53 -23.31 -0.84
CA CYS A 340 -8.36 -22.80 0.26
C CYS A 340 -7.55 -21.99 1.28
N VAL A 341 -6.33 -22.44 1.59
CA VAL A 341 -5.43 -21.74 2.51
C VAL A 341 -5.02 -20.38 1.93
N TYR A 342 -4.59 -20.33 0.68
CA TYR A 342 -4.21 -19.10 0.00
C TYR A 342 -5.36 -18.11 -0.17
N VAL A 343 -6.53 -18.58 -0.62
CA VAL A 343 -7.74 -17.75 -0.74
C VAL A 343 -8.17 -17.19 0.62
N GLY A 344 -8.15 -18.00 1.68
CA GLY A 344 -8.44 -17.51 3.04
C GLY A 344 -7.46 -16.44 3.49
N THR A 345 -6.16 -16.64 3.24
CA THR A 345 -5.11 -15.67 3.57
C THR A 345 -5.26 -14.38 2.75
N GLY A 346 -5.67 -14.46 1.48
CA GLY A 346 -5.95 -13.28 0.68
C GLY A 346 -7.17 -12.49 1.13
N VAL A 347 -8.22 -13.15 1.64
CA VAL A 347 -9.35 -12.46 2.29
C VAL A 347 -8.87 -11.70 3.53
N GLN A 348 -7.96 -12.29 4.30
CA GLN A 348 -7.34 -11.64 5.47
C GLN A 348 -6.60 -10.36 5.08
N PHE A 349 -5.72 -10.44 4.08
CA PHE A 349 -4.96 -9.28 3.59
C PHE A 349 -5.85 -8.24 2.93
N PHE A 350 -6.84 -8.67 2.14
CA PHE A 350 -7.79 -7.77 1.49
C PHE A 350 -8.55 -6.94 2.54
N GLY A 351 -9.09 -7.60 3.57
CA GLY A 351 -9.76 -6.92 4.68
C GLY A 351 -8.83 -5.98 5.45
N MET A 352 -7.59 -6.41 5.71
CA MET A 352 -6.58 -5.58 6.36
C MET A 352 -6.26 -4.31 5.55
N ILE A 353 -5.97 -4.45 4.25
CA ILE A 353 -5.65 -3.32 3.36
C ILE A 353 -6.85 -2.39 3.25
N LEU A 354 -8.04 -2.92 2.99
CA LEU A 354 -9.26 -2.12 2.84
C LEU A 354 -9.55 -1.27 4.09
N VAL A 355 -9.57 -1.88 5.28
CA VAL A 355 -9.84 -1.16 6.53
C VAL A 355 -8.73 -0.17 6.86
N THR A 356 -7.46 -0.53 6.62
CA THR A 356 -6.33 0.39 6.81
C THR A 356 -6.45 1.60 5.90
N MET A 357 -6.81 1.42 4.62
CA MET A 357 -6.97 2.52 3.68
C MET A 357 -8.15 3.42 4.06
N ILE A 358 -9.28 2.86 4.52
CA ILE A 358 -10.41 3.66 5.00
C ILE A 358 -9.98 4.53 6.19
N PHE A 359 -9.28 3.98 7.18
CA PHE A 359 -8.77 4.77 8.31
C PHE A 359 -7.70 5.78 7.91
N ALA A 360 -6.90 5.49 6.89
CA ALA A 360 -5.93 6.43 6.35
C ALA A 360 -6.62 7.61 5.63
N VAL A 361 -7.65 7.35 4.82
CA VAL A 361 -8.44 8.39 4.12
C VAL A 361 -9.23 9.26 5.10
N LEU A 362 -9.74 8.67 6.20
CA LEU A 362 -10.40 9.43 7.29
C LEU A 362 -9.41 10.25 8.14
N GLY A 363 -8.10 10.13 7.91
CA GLY A 363 -7.07 10.89 8.62
C GLY A 363 -6.63 10.31 9.97
N PHE A 364 -7.18 9.19 10.41
CA PHE A 364 -6.83 8.56 11.69
C PHE A 364 -5.40 7.98 11.72
N LEU A 365 -4.84 7.65 10.55
CA LEU A 365 -3.49 7.10 10.39
C LEU A 365 -2.51 8.12 9.78
N SER A 366 -2.71 9.40 10.09
CA SER A 366 -1.82 10.48 9.66
C SER A 366 -0.37 10.23 10.11
N PRO A 367 0.65 10.67 9.33
CA PRO A 367 2.06 10.60 9.72
C PRO A 367 2.38 11.24 11.08
N SER A 368 1.49 12.10 11.60
CA SER A 368 1.56 12.65 12.95
C SER A 368 1.52 11.59 14.06
N ASN A 369 0.82 10.47 13.82
CA ASN A 369 0.79 9.32 14.73
C ASN A 369 1.92 8.33 14.36
N ARG A 370 3.11 8.56 14.92
CA ARG A 370 4.30 7.75 14.67
C ARG A 370 4.06 6.28 15.01
N GLY A 371 4.44 5.38 14.09
CA GLY A 371 4.24 3.94 14.27
C GLY A 371 2.77 3.48 14.25
N GLY A 372 1.80 4.39 14.21
CA GLY A 372 0.36 4.10 14.23
C GLY A 372 -0.07 3.26 13.03
N LEU A 373 0.35 3.62 11.81
CA LEU A 373 0.04 2.85 10.59
C LEU A 373 0.50 1.40 10.70
N MET A 374 1.74 1.14 11.15
CA MET A 374 2.28 -0.22 11.23
C MET A 374 1.61 -1.03 12.35
N THR A 375 1.34 -0.40 13.50
CA THR A 375 0.60 -1.02 14.60
C THR A 375 -0.82 -1.38 14.17
N ALA A 376 -1.52 -0.47 13.48
CA ALA A 376 -2.87 -0.69 12.96
C ALA A 376 -2.88 -1.84 11.95
N MET A 377 -1.95 -1.87 11.00
CA MET A 377 -1.85 -2.97 10.04
C MET A 377 -1.65 -4.33 10.73
N LEU A 378 -0.78 -4.42 11.74
CA LEU A 378 -0.55 -5.67 12.49
C LEU A 378 -1.79 -6.13 13.26
N LEU A 379 -2.46 -5.22 13.97
CA LEU A 379 -3.67 -5.55 14.72
C LEU A 379 -4.82 -5.93 13.77
N LEU A 380 -5.02 -5.17 12.70
CA LEU A 380 -6.03 -5.48 11.68
C LEU A 380 -5.74 -6.83 11.02
N PHE A 381 -4.49 -7.14 10.71
CA PHE A 381 -4.11 -8.46 10.19
C PHE A 381 -4.58 -9.59 11.12
N VAL A 382 -4.32 -9.46 12.42
CA VAL A 382 -4.71 -10.46 13.43
C VAL A 382 -6.23 -10.60 13.54
N PHE A 383 -6.96 -9.48 13.61
CA PHE A 383 -8.43 -9.51 13.71
C PHE A 383 -9.10 -10.07 12.44
N MET A 384 -8.53 -9.79 11.27
CA MET A 384 -9.02 -10.33 10.01
C MET A 384 -8.80 -11.85 9.87
N GLY A 385 -8.06 -12.48 10.80
CA GLY A 385 -7.90 -13.94 10.87
C GLY A 385 -9.23 -14.70 10.97
N ILE A 386 -10.28 -14.10 11.58
CA ILE A 386 -11.62 -14.71 11.62
C ILE A 386 -12.18 -14.89 10.20
N PHE A 387 -12.07 -13.87 9.35
CA PHE A 387 -12.54 -13.94 7.98
C PHE A 387 -11.69 -14.91 7.14
N ALA A 388 -10.39 -14.99 7.43
CA ALA A 388 -9.47 -15.93 6.80
C ALA A 388 -9.92 -17.39 7.01
N GLY A 389 -10.16 -17.75 8.28
CA GLY A 389 -10.64 -19.09 8.66
C GLY A 389 -12.03 -19.38 8.10
N TYR A 390 -12.93 -18.41 8.12
CA TYR A 390 -14.27 -18.55 7.56
C TYR A 390 -14.25 -18.86 6.06
N ALA A 391 -13.49 -18.07 5.29
CA ALA A 391 -13.37 -18.24 3.85
C ALA A 391 -12.71 -19.58 3.48
N SER A 392 -11.59 -19.93 4.13
CA SER A 392 -10.88 -21.18 3.83
C SER A 392 -11.70 -22.42 4.18
N ALA A 393 -12.34 -22.45 5.36
CA ALA A 393 -13.15 -23.60 5.78
C ALA A 393 -14.42 -23.77 4.93
N ARG A 394 -15.06 -22.66 4.52
CA ARG A 394 -16.26 -22.71 3.67
C ARG A 394 -15.93 -23.21 2.26
N LEU A 395 -14.83 -22.74 1.68
CA LEU A 395 -14.38 -23.21 0.37
C LEU A 395 -13.93 -24.68 0.43
N TYR A 396 -13.25 -25.09 1.50
CA TYR A 396 -12.86 -26.48 1.69
C TYR A 396 -14.06 -27.43 1.82
N LYS A 397 -15.12 -26.99 2.50
CA LYS A 397 -16.37 -27.75 2.60
C LYS A 397 -17.06 -27.90 1.23
N MET A 398 -17.00 -26.88 0.38
CA MET A 398 -17.50 -26.95 -1.00
C MET A 398 -16.79 -28.05 -1.80
N PHE A 399 -15.49 -28.22 -1.60
CA PHE A 399 -14.71 -29.31 -2.20
C PHE A 399 -14.87 -30.68 -1.50
N LYS A 400 -15.93 -30.86 -0.70
CA LYS A 400 -16.24 -32.09 0.05
C LYS A 400 -15.18 -32.47 1.10
N GLY A 401 -14.37 -31.51 1.55
CA GLY A 401 -13.40 -31.71 2.63
C GLY A 401 -14.06 -31.83 4.01
N THR A 402 -13.57 -32.75 4.84
CA THR A 402 -14.11 -33.03 6.19
C THR A 402 -13.22 -32.51 7.32
N GLU A 403 -11.89 -32.45 7.09
CA GLU A 403 -10.88 -32.09 8.08
C GLU A 403 -10.71 -30.57 8.29
N TRP A 404 -11.77 -29.86 8.70
CA TRP A 404 -11.74 -28.39 8.82
C TRP A 404 -10.66 -27.85 9.78
N LYS A 405 -10.32 -28.60 10.84
CA LYS A 405 -9.29 -28.22 11.81
C LYS A 405 -7.90 -28.13 11.16
N LYS A 406 -7.59 -29.04 10.24
CA LYS A 406 -6.33 -29.09 9.50
C LYS A 406 -6.18 -27.89 8.58
N ILE A 407 -7.26 -27.51 7.88
CA ILE A 407 -7.29 -26.32 7.03
C ILE A 407 -7.15 -25.04 7.86
N ALA A 408 -7.90 -24.91 8.96
CA ALA A 408 -7.78 -23.76 9.85
C ALA A 408 -6.34 -23.59 10.38
N PHE A 409 -5.70 -24.69 10.80
CA PHE A 409 -4.30 -24.68 11.23
C PHE A 409 -3.35 -24.24 10.11
N ARG A 410 -3.49 -24.80 8.90
CA ARG A 410 -2.65 -24.43 7.75
C ARG A 410 -2.85 -22.96 7.35
N THR A 411 -4.08 -22.45 7.36
CA THR A 411 -4.38 -21.03 7.13
C THR A 411 -3.70 -20.13 8.16
N ALA A 412 -3.71 -20.50 9.44
CA ALA A 412 -3.13 -19.69 10.50
C ALA A 412 -1.59 -19.67 10.51
N VAL A 413 -0.94 -20.69 9.93
CA VAL A 413 0.52 -20.88 10.04
C VAL A 413 1.26 -20.61 8.75
N MET A 414 0.74 -20.98 7.57
CA MET A 414 1.53 -21.04 6.33
C MET A 414 2.17 -19.69 5.95
N PHE A 415 1.36 -18.64 5.87
CA PHE A 415 1.86 -17.31 5.52
C PHE A 415 2.70 -16.69 6.65
N PRO A 416 2.21 -16.58 7.91
CA PRO A 416 2.99 -15.99 8.98
C PRO A 416 4.29 -16.72 9.29
N ALA A 417 4.35 -18.06 9.15
CA ALA A 417 5.58 -18.82 9.32
C ALA A 417 6.62 -18.49 8.24
N THR A 418 6.19 -18.40 6.98
CA THR A 418 7.09 -18.04 5.87
C THR A 418 7.68 -16.65 6.09
N VAL A 419 6.84 -15.67 6.46
CA VAL A 419 7.30 -14.30 6.78
C VAL A 419 8.20 -14.29 8.02
N SER A 420 7.86 -15.05 9.06
CA SER A 420 8.67 -15.13 10.28
C SER A 420 10.06 -15.70 10.03
N VAL A 421 10.19 -16.71 9.16
CA VAL A 421 11.50 -17.28 8.77
C VAL A 421 12.35 -16.21 8.08
N ILE A 422 11.79 -15.52 7.08
CA ILE A 422 12.51 -14.43 6.38
C ILE A 422 12.89 -13.34 7.40
N PHE A 423 11.95 -12.92 8.23
CA PHE A 423 12.16 -11.89 9.24
C PHE A 423 13.26 -12.26 10.25
N ILE A 424 13.31 -13.50 10.75
CA ILE A 424 14.35 -13.95 11.68
C ILE A 424 15.73 -13.94 11.01
N VAL A 425 15.83 -14.38 9.75
CA VAL A 425 17.08 -14.33 8.98
C VAL A 425 17.54 -12.89 8.82
N LEU A 426 16.66 -11.99 8.37
CA LEU A 426 16.96 -10.57 8.21
C LEU A 426 17.35 -9.92 9.55
N ASN A 427 16.60 -10.19 10.63
CA ASN A 427 16.88 -9.63 11.95
C ASN A 427 18.24 -10.11 12.49
N THR A 428 18.63 -11.36 12.22
CA THR A 428 19.95 -11.89 12.59
C THR A 428 21.08 -11.14 11.87
N LEU A 429 20.90 -10.81 10.58
CA LEU A 429 21.86 -10.00 9.82
C LEU A 429 21.98 -8.57 10.36
N ILE A 430 20.86 -7.94 10.71
CA ILE A 430 20.84 -6.59 11.30
C ILE A 430 21.53 -6.59 12.67
N TRP A 431 21.27 -7.62 13.49
CA TRP A 431 21.90 -7.78 14.79
C TRP A 431 23.42 -7.94 14.68
N GLY A 432 23.90 -8.70 13.68
CA GLY A 432 25.33 -8.82 13.37
C GLY A 432 26.02 -7.48 13.04
N GLN A 433 25.27 -6.51 12.49
CA GLN A 433 25.74 -5.15 12.19
C GLN A 433 25.62 -4.16 13.36
N LYS A 434 25.13 -4.61 14.53
CA LYS A 434 24.86 -3.77 15.73
C LYS A 434 23.95 -2.57 15.41
N SER A 435 23.03 -2.74 14.46
CA SER A 435 22.08 -1.71 14.05
C SER A 435 20.91 -1.61 15.04
N SER A 436 20.37 -0.39 15.24
CA SER A 436 19.20 -0.17 16.10
C SER A 436 17.90 -0.68 15.49
N GLY A 437 17.92 -1.01 14.19
CA GLY A 437 16.82 -1.66 13.48
C GLY A 437 16.63 -3.12 13.88
N ALA A 438 17.56 -3.70 14.66
CA ALA A 438 17.38 -5.04 15.20
C ALA A 438 16.22 -5.02 16.20
N VAL A 439 15.20 -5.82 15.90
CA VAL A 439 14.03 -5.97 16.75
C VAL A 439 14.45 -6.73 18.01
N PRO A 440 14.22 -6.16 19.20
CA PRO A 440 14.68 -6.76 20.45
C PRO A 440 13.89 -8.03 20.77
N PHE A 441 14.51 -8.93 21.55
CA PHE A 441 13.90 -10.22 21.92
C PHE A 441 12.51 -10.09 22.55
N GLY A 442 12.28 -9.05 23.36
CA GLY A 442 10.97 -8.79 23.98
C GLY A 442 9.86 -8.54 22.94
N THR A 443 10.16 -7.78 21.88
CA THR A 443 9.23 -7.53 20.79
C THR A 443 9.01 -8.78 19.93
N MET A 444 10.06 -9.57 19.69
CA MET A 444 9.92 -10.86 19.00
C MET A 444 8.97 -11.80 19.79
N PHE A 445 9.13 -11.87 21.11
CA PHE A 445 8.22 -12.64 21.97
C PHE A 445 6.78 -12.11 21.91
N ALA A 446 6.59 -10.79 21.94
CA ALA A 446 5.28 -10.17 21.78
C ALA A 446 4.61 -10.51 20.44
N LEU A 447 5.36 -10.52 19.33
CA LEU A 447 4.85 -10.93 18.02
C LEU A 447 4.45 -12.41 17.98
N VAL A 448 5.24 -13.30 18.59
CA VAL A 448 4.92 -14.72 18.71
C VAL A 448 3.65 -14.92 19.55
N PHE A 449 3.52 -14.19 20.66
CA PHE A 449 2.30 -14.21 21.49
C PHE A 449 1.08 -13.68 20.73
N LEU A 450 1.23 -12.59 19.98
CA LEU A 450 0.16 -12.05 19.13
C LEU A 450 -0.27 -13.06 18.05
N TRP A 451 0.70 -13.79 17.47
CA TRP A 451 0.43 -14.82 16.47
C TRP A 451 -0.26 -16.06 17.05
N PHE A 452 0.35 -16.75 18.02
CA PHE A 452 -0.21 -18.00 18.57
C PHE A 452 -1.30 -17.79 19.61
N GLY A 453 -1.23 -16.69 20.39
CA GLY A 453 -2.17 -16.39 21.46
C GLY A 453 -3.48 -15.76 20.99
N ILE A 454 -3.45 -15.01 19.88
CA ILE A 454 -4.64 -14.29 19.36
C ILE A 454 -4.98 -14.75 17.95
N SER A 455 -4.08 -14.60 16.98
CA SER A 455 -4.38 -14.84 15.57
C SER A 455 -4.82 -16.28 15.28
N VAL A 456 -4.08 -17.27 15.78
CA VAL A 456 -4.41 -18.70 15.59
C VAL A 456 -5.81 -19.03 16.13
N PRO A 457 -6.17 -18.77 17.40
CA PRO A 457 -7.53 -18.97 17.90
C PRO A 457 -8.61 -18.29 17.07
N LEU A 458 -8.38 -17.04 16.62
CA LEU A 458 -9.34 -16.30 15.79
C LEU A 458 -9.60 -17.00 14.46
N VAL A 459 -8.57 -17.53 13.80
CA VAL A 459 -8.71 -18.33 12.57
C VAL A 459 -9.52 -19.61 12.83
N PHE A 460 -9.30 -20.28 13.97
CA PHE A 460 -10.09 -21.47 14.34
C PHE A 460 -11.55 -21.14 14.59
N VAL A 461 -11.86 -20.01 15.25
CA VAL A 461 -13.24 -19.53 15.44
C VAL A 461 -13.90 -19.26 14.09
N GLY A 462 -13.21 -18.55 13.21
CA GLY A 462 -13.67 -18.30 11.83
C GLY A 462 -13.94 -19.60 11.06
N GLY A 463 -12.99 -20.54 11.12
CA GLY A 463 -13.11 -21.84 10.46
C GLY A 463 -14.27 -22.69 11.00
N TYR A 464 -14.49 -22.68 12.31
CA TYR A 464 -15.62 -23.35 12.94
C TYR A 464 -16.96 -22.79 12.46
N VAL A 465 -17.10 -21.46 12.43
CA VAL A 465 -18.31 -20.78 11.92
C VAL A 465 -18.51 -21.07 10.43
N GLY A 466 -17.44 -20.99 9.63
CA GLY A 466 -17.48 -21.26 8.19
C GLY A 466 -17.89 -22.69 7.86
N PHE A 467 -17.38 -23.67 8.60
CA PHE A 467 -17.68 -25.08 8.38
C PHE A 467 -19.10 -25.47 8.82
N ARG A 468 -19.70 -24.76 9.77
CA ARG A 468 -21.10 -24.98 10.18
C ARG A 468 -22.11 -24.48 9.17
N LYS A 469 -21.77 -23.50 8.34
CA LYS A 469 -22.66 -23.04 7.26
C LYS A 469 -22.87 -24.16 6.22
N PRO A 470 -24.03 -24.21 5.56
CA PRO A 470 -24.27 -25.17 4.48
C PRO A 470 -23.19 -25.01 3.39
N ALA A 471 -22.81 -26.13 2.77
CA ALA A 471 -21.89 -26.10 1.64
C ALA A 471 -22.51 -25.26 0.51
N LEU A 472 -21.69 -24.52 -0.22
CA LEU A 472 -22.14 -23.87 -1.44
C LEU A 472 -22.51 -24.95 -2.44
N GLU A 473 -23.77 -25.02 -2.84
CA GLU A 473 -24.21 -25.97 -3.86
C GLU A 473 -23.70 -25.51 -5.22
N ASP A 474 -23.21 -26.46 -6.02
CA ASP A 474 -22.77 -26.18 -7.39
C ASP A 474 -24.00 -26.01 -8.29
N PRO A 475 -24.00 -25.03 -9.22
CA PRO A 475 -25.13 -24.80 -10.12
C PRO A 475 -25.46 -26.03 -10.99
N VAL A 476 -24.46 -26.88 -11.25
CA VAL A 476 -24.55 -28.03 -12.15
C VAL A 476 -23.98 -29.26 -11.47
N LYS A 477 -24.60 -30.42 -11.69
CA LYS A 477 -24.07 -31.71 -11.21
C LYS A 477 -22.81 -32.09 -12.00
N THR A 478 -21.79 -32.53 -11.27
CA THR A 478 -20.53 -32.96 -11.87
C THR A 478 -20.59 -34.40 -12.40
N ASN A 479 -20.01 -34.64 -13.56
CA ASN A 479 -19.85 -35.95 -14.18
C ASN A 479 -18.83 -36.80 -13.42
N LYS A 480 -19.03 -38.12 -13.40
CA LYS A 480 -18.13 -39.05 -12.70
C LYS A 480 -16.79 -39.23 -13.41
N ILE A 481 -16.78 -39.22 -14.74
CA ILE A 481 -15.60 -39.45 -15.56
C ILE A 481 -15.14 -38.09 -16.13
N PRO A 482 -13.87 -37.69 -15.94
CA PRO A 482 -13.36 -36.45 -16.51
C PRO A 482 -13.28 -36.55 -18.03
N ARG A 483 -13.76 -35.51 -18.73
CA ARG A 483 -13.50 -35.35 -20.15
C ARG A 483 -12.01 -35.10 -20.43
N GLN A 484 -11.52 -35.59 -21.57
CA GLN A 484 -10.18 -35.26 -22.06
C GLN A 484 -10.14 -33.83 -22.60
N ILE A 485 -9.11 -33.08 -22.23
CA ILE A 485 -8.91 -31.69 -22.67
C ILE A 485 -8.24 -31.72 -24.04
N PRO A 486 -8.79 -31.02 -25.06
CA PRO A 486 -8.17 -30.98 -26.39
C PRO A 486 -6.84 -30.21 -26.37
N GLU A 487 -5.98 -30.48 -27.35
CA GLU A 487 -4.71 -29.76 -27.51
C GLU A 487 -4.95 -28.26 -27.70
N GLN A 488 -4.37 -27.46 -26.81
CA GLN A 488 -4.54 -26.02 -26.78
C GLN A 488 -3.56 -25.34 -27.74
N ALA A 489 -4.00 -24.23 -28.36
CA ALA A 489 -3.10 -23.39 -29.14
C ALA A 489 -1.95 -22.84 -28.28
N TRP A 490 -0.81 -22.54 -28.90
CA TRP A 490 0.42 -22.15 -28.18
C TRP A 490 0.22 -20.95 -27.21
N TYR A 491 -0.62 -19.97 -27.59
CA TYR A 491 -0.91 -18.78 -26.79
C TYR A 491 -1.87 -19.04 -25.61
N MET A 492 -2.56 -20.19 -25.61
CA MET A 492 -3.39 -20.66 -24.50
C MET A 492 -2.64 -21.59 -23.55
N ASN A 493 -1.34 -21.80 -23.76
CA ASN A 493 -0.51 -22.52 -22.82
C ASN A 493 -0.60 -21.86 -21.41
N PRO A 494 -0.84 -22.64 -20.34
CA PRO A 494 -1.04 -22.11 -19.00
C PRO A 494 0.03 -21.11 -18.55
N VAL A 495 1.32 -21.40 -18.78
CA VAL A 495 2.42 -20.54 -18.31
C VAL A 495 2.39 -19.18 -19.02
N PHE A 496 2.25 -19.20 -20.35
CA PHE A 496 2.24 -17.99 -21.15
C PHE A 496 1.02 -17.10 -20.83
N SER A 497 -0.16 -17.71 -20.73
CA SER A 497 -1.41 -17.03 -20.39
C SER A 497 -1.36 -16.40 -18.98
N ILE A 498 -0.78 -17.12 -18.00
CA ILE A 498 -0.60 -16.63 -16.63
C ILE A 498 0.33 -15.41 -16.59
N LEU A 499 1.45 -15.45 -17.31
CA LEU A 499 2.42 -14.35 -17.33
C LEU A 499 1.83 -13.11 -17.98
N ILE A 500 1.22 -13.23 -19.16
CA ILE A 500 0.59 -12.09 -19.85
C ILE A 500 -0.52 -11.46 -19.00
N GLY A 501 -1.33 -12.28 -18.33
CA GLY A 501 -2.40 -11.77 -17.48
C GLY A 501 -1.90 -10.88 -16.33
N GLY A 502 -0.67 -11.10 -15.84
CA GLY A 502 -0.10 -10.33 -14.74
C GLY A 502 0.42 -8.94 -15.13
N ILE A 503 0.69 -8.69 -16.42
CA ILE A 503 1.27 -7.43 -16.91
C ILE A 503 0.32 -6.26 -16.66
N LEU A 504 -0.98 -6.45 -16.92
CA LEU A 504 -1.97 -5.38 -16.86
C LEU A 504 -2.27 -4.91 -15.41
N PRO A 505 -2.52 -5.80 -14.44
CA PRO A 505 -2.64 -5.39 -13.03
C PRO A 505 -1.37 -4.71 -12.51
N PHE A 506 -0.18 -5.15 -12.95
CA PHE A 506 1.07 -4.49 -12.59
C PHE A 506 1.18 -3.09 -13.20
N GLY A 507 0.85 -2.93 -14.49
CA GLY A 507 0.86 -1.64 -15.16
C GLY A 507 -0.04 -0.60 -14.50
N ALA A 508 -1.20 -1.03 -13.97
CA ALA A 508 -2.14 -0.16 -13.27
C ALA A 508 -1.60 0.45 -11.97
N VAL A 509 -0.65 -0.23 -11.30
CA VAL A 509 -0.07 0.20 -10.01
C VAL A 509 1.36 0.71 -10.11
N PHE A 510 2.01 0.59 -11.27
CA PHE A 510 3.44 0.83 -11.45
C PHE A 510 3.91 2.21 -10.98
N ILE A 511 3.16 3.27 -11.31
CA ILE A 511 3.56 4.64 -10.94
C ILE A 511 3.42 4.87 -9.43
N GLU A 512 2.34 4.42 -8.81
CA GLU A 512 2.20 4.54 -7.35
C GLU A 512 3.23 3.67 -6.62
N LEU A 513 3.58 2.51 -7.17
CA LEU A 513 4.65 1.68 -6.65
C LEU A 513 5.99 2.43 -6.63
N PHE A 514 6.31 3.22 -7.66
CA PHE A 514 7.51 4.08 -7.66
C PHE A 514 7.53 5.05 -6.48
N PHE A 515 6.40 5.72 -6.20
CA PHE A 515 6.29 6.66 -5.09
C PHE A 515 6.35 5.94 -3.74
N ILE A 516 5.67 4.80 -3.58
CA ILE A 516 5.74 3.99 -2.36
C ILE A 516 7.17 3.55 -2.07
N LEU A 517 7.91 3.06 -3.09
CA LEU A 517 9.30 2.65 -2.93
C LEU A 517 10.21 3.83 -2.58
N THR A 518 9.98 4.98 -3.21
CA THR A 518 10.71 6.21 -2.92
C THR A 518 10.48 6.67 -1.48
N SER A 519 9.25 6.63 -0.99
CA SER A 519 8.93 7.00 0.39
C SER A 519 9.54 6.04 1.42
N ILE A 520 9.49 4.73 1.17
CA ILE A 520 10.02 3.72 2.09
C ILE A 520 11.56 3.74 2.13
N TRP A 521 12.22 3.84 0.97
CA TRP A 521 13.68 3.68 0.88
C TRP A 521 14.46 5.00 0.84
N LEU A 522 13.87 6.11 0.40
CA LEU A 522 14.53 7.42 0.39
C LEU A 522 14.10 8.33 1.56
N ASN A 523 13.36 7.78 2.54
CA ASN A 523 12.87 8.47 3.73
C ASN A 523 12.08 9.75 3.40
N GLN A 524 11.24 9.69 2.38
CA GLN A 524 10.32 10.79 2.03
C GLN A 524 8.92 10.49 2.56
N PHE A 525 8.18 11.52 2.97
CA PHE A 525 6.80 11.32 3.43
C PHE A 525 5.87 11.01 2.26
N TYR A 526 5.09 9.94 2.39
CA TYR A 526 3.94 9.67 1.51
C TYR A 526 2.68 10.14 2.23
N TYR A 527 2.02 11.18 1.72
CA TYR A 527 0.81 11.75 2.34
C TYR A 527 -0.46 11.52 1.53
N ILE A 528 -0.33 11.01 0.30
CA ILE A 528 -1.42 11.01 -0.67
C ILE A 528 -2.26 9.70 -0.55
N PHE A 529 -2.79 9.45 0.65
CA PHE A 529 -3.58 8.22 0.94
C PHE A 529 -4.87 8.12 0.11
N GLY A 530 -5.48 9.26 -0.25
CA GLY A 530 -6.66 9.29 -1.13
C GLY A 530 -6.38 8.71 -2.52
N PHE A 531 -5.23 9.03 -3.11
CA PHE A 531 -4.86 8.53 -4.43
C PHE A 531 -4.50 7.05 -4.36
N LEU A 532 -3.80 6.63 -3.30
CA LEU A 532 -3.52 5.22 -3.04
C LEU A 532 -4.80 4.37 -2.95
N PHE A 533 -5.85 4.90 -2.33
CA PHE A 533 -7.15 4.22 -2.25
C PHE A 533 -7.82 4.08 -3.63
N LEU A 534 -7.78 5.12 -4.48
CA LEU A 534 -8.31 5.05 -5.85
C LEU A 534 -7.54 4.02 -6.70
N VAL A 535 -6.22 3.99 -6.59
CA VAL A 535 -5.39 3.02 -7.31
C VAL A 535 -5.62 1.60 -6.80
N PHE A 536 -5.91 1.42 -5.51
CA PHE A 536 -6.34 0.12 -4.99
C PHE A 536 -7.67 -0.36 -5.59
N ILE A 537 -8.65 0.54 -5.80
CA ILE A 537 -9.91 0.20 -6.49
C ILE A 537 -9.65 -0.19 -7.94
N ILE A 538 -8.81 0.58 -8.65
CA ILE A 538 -8.41 0.28 -10.02
C ILE A 538 -7.71 -1.09 -10.11
N LEU A 539 -6.84 -1.42 -9.15
CA LEU A 539 -6.20 -2.73 -9.06
C LEU A 539 -7.23 -3.87 -8.91
N ILE A 540 -8.25 -3.70 -8.05
CA ILE A 540 -9.30 -4.71 -7.86
C ILE A 540 -10.03 -4.97 -9.18
N ILE A 541 -10.45 -3.90 -9.87
CA ILE A 541 -11.20 -4.00 -11.13
C ILE A 541 -10.32 -4.67 -12.21
N THR A 542 -9.09 -4.20 -12.40
CA THR A 542 -8.18 -4.78 -13.41
C THR A 542 -7.84 -6.24 -13.14
N CYS A 543 -7.61 -6.63 -11.88
CA CYS A 543 -7.44 -8.03 -11.51
C CYS A 543 -8.67 -8.87 -11.84
N ALA A 544 -9.88 -8.37 -11.55
CA ALA A 544 -11.13 -9.07 -11.83
C ALA A 544 -11.38 -9.22 -13.34
N GLU A 545 -11.21 -8.16 -14.13
CA GLU A 545 -11.48 -8.17 -15.56
C GLU A 545 -10.58 -9.13 -16.33
N ILE A 546 -9.27 -9.03 -16.12
CA ILE A 546 -8.30 -9.87 -16.85
C ILE A 546 -8.47 -11.34 -16.52
N THR A 547 -8.75 -11.66 -15.26
CA THR A 547 -9.00 -13.04 -14.87
C THR A 547 -10.30 -13.58 -15.46
N ILE A 548 -11.38 -12.80 -15.47
CA ILE A 548 -12.65 -13.18 -16.11
C ILE A 548 -12.46 -13.43 -17.61
N VAL A 549 -11.79 -12.53 -18.33
CA VAL A 549 -11.57 -12.66 -19.78
C VAL A 549 -10.75 -13.90 -20.11
N LEU A 550 -9.63 -14.11 -19.40
CA LEU A 550 -8.77 -15.27 -19.64
C LEU A 550 -9.44 -16.58 -19.23
N CYS A 551 -10.22 -16.58 -18.13
CA CYS A 551 -11.04 -17.72 -17.73
C CYS A 551 -12.12 -18.03 -18.78
N TYR A 552 -12.76 -17.01 -19.36
CA TYR A 552 -13.75 -17.20 -20.40
C TYR A 552 -13.15 -17.83 -21.65
N PHE A 553 -12.02 -17.30 -22.15
CA PHE A 553 -11.35 -17.92 -23.30
C PHE A 553 -10.86 -19.33 -23.01
N GLN A 554 -10.39 -19.62 -21.80
CA GLN A 554 -10.04 -20.96 -21.36
C GLN A 554 -11.25 -21.92 -21.45
N LEU A 555 -12.40 -21.52 -20.91
CA LEU A 555 -13.63 -22.32 -20.98
C LEU A 555 -14.13 -22.51 -22.42
N CYS A 556 -14.04 -21.47 -23.27
CA CYS A 556 -14.34 -21.58 -24.70
C CYS A 556 -13.43 -22.58 -25.43
N SER A 557 -12.25 -22.87 -24.88
CA SER A 557 -11.29 -23.81 -25.43
C SER A 557 -11.41 -25.21 -24.81
N GLU A 558 -12.53 -25.49 -24.12
CA GLU A 558 -12.86 -26.76 -23.47
C GLU A 558 -11.92 -27.16 -22.31
N ASP A 559 -11.13 -26.22 -21.79
CA ASP A 559 -10.31 -26.44 -20.60
C ASP A 559 -11.07 -26.01 -19.34
N TYR A 560 -11.46 -26.98 -18.51
CA TYR A 560 -12.20 -26.75 -17.27
C TYR A 560 -11.30 -26.55 -16.04
N LEU A 561 -9.97 -26.58 -16.17
CA LEU A 561 -9.02 -26.45 -15.05
C LEU A 561 -8.76 -24.97 -14.68
N TRP A 562 -9.82 -24.22 -14.44
CA TRP A 562 -9.75 -22.77 -14.24
C TRP A 562 -9.35 -22.34 -12.83
N TRP A 563 -9.61 -23.15 -11.79
CA TRP A 563 -9.44 -22.77 -10.36
C TRP A 563 -8.06 -22.20 -9.99
N TRP A 564 -6.99 -22.91 -10.32
CA TRP A 564 -5.62 -22.43 -10.08
C TRP A 564 -5.19 -21.41 -11.11
N ARG A 565 -5.67 -21.56 -12.35
CA ARG A 565 -5.31 -20.67 -13.44
C ARG A 565 -5.81 -19.25 -13.20
N SER A 566 -7.04 -19.07 -12.73
CA SER A 566 -7.59 -17.77 -12.35
C SER A 566 -6.81 -17.11 -11.20
N TYR A 567 -6.45 -17.90 -10.19
CA TYR A 567 -5.64 -17.42 -9.06
C TYR A 567 -4.25 -16.98 -9.53
N LEU A 568 -3.55 -17.81 -10.31
CA LEU A 568 -2.19 -17.52 -10.77
C LEU A 568 -2.13 -16.38 -11.79
N THR A 569 -3.16 -16.21 -12.62
CA THR A 569 -3.21 -15.19 -13.68
C THR A 569 -3.15 -13.76 -13.12
N SER A 570 -3.88 -13.49 -12.05
CA SER A 570 -3.81 -12.20 -11.34
C SER A 570 -2.64 -12.16 -10.37
N GLY A 571 -2.34 -13.29 -9.70
CA GLY A 571 -1.22 -13.43 -8.77
C GLY A 571 0.15 -13.17 -9.41
N SER A 572 0.34 -13.53 -10.69
CA SER A 572 1.61 -13.36 -11.42
C SER A 572 2.07 -11.90 -11.50
N SER A 573 1.17 -10.92 -11.30
CA SER A 573 1.51 -9.51 -11.13
C SER A 573 2.59 -9.25 -10.06
N ALA A 574 2.68 -10.11 -9.04
CA ALA A 574 3.73 -10.05 -8.01
C ALA A 574 5.14 -10.32 -8.52
N LEU A 575 5.28 -11.13 -9.58
CA LEU A 575 6.57 -11.37 -10.22
C LEU A 575 7.08 -10.09 -10.87
N TYR A 576 6.20 -9.36 -11.57
CA TYR A 576 6.53 -8.08 -12.17
C TYR A 576 6.88 -7.03 -11.11
N LEU A 577 6.18 -7.03 -9.97
CA LEU A 577 6.54 -6.21 -8.82
C LEU A 577 7.96 -6.50 -8.32
N PHE A 578 8.34 -7.78 -8.20
CA PHE A 578 9.68 -8.16 -7.76
C PHE A 578 10.77 -7.81 -8.79
N LEU A 579 10.49 -8.00 -10.08
CA LEU A 579 11.40 -7.60 -11.16
C LEU A 579 11.60 -6.09 -11.19
N TYR A 580 10.52 -5.31 -11.01
CA TYR A 580 10.61 -3.87 -10.91
C TYR A 580 11.38 -3.42 -9.67
N ALA A 581 11.17 -4.05 -8.52
CA ALA A 581 11.96 -3.79 -7.32
C ALA A 581 13.46 -4.04 -7.57
N THR A 582 13.79 -5.09 -8.34
CA THR A 582 15.16 -5.37 -8.75
C THR A 582 15.71 -4.27 -9.67
N PHE A 583 14.94 -3.83 -10.66
CA PHE A 583 15.30 -2.70 -11.53
C PHE A 583 15.49 -1.39 -10.74
N TYR A 584 14.60 -1.11 -9.78
CA TYR A 584 14.67 0.06 -8.91
C TYR A 584 15.95 0.06 -8.07
N PHE A 585 16.36 -1.12 -7.56
CA PHE A 585 17.61 -1.29 -6.82
C PHE A 585 18.83 -0.84 -7.64
N PHE A 586 18.93 -1.24 -8.91
CA PHE A 586 20.10 -0.90 -9.73
C PHE A 586 20.08 0.52 -10.33
N THR A 587 18.91 1.15 -10.45
CA THR A 587 18.76 2.43 -11.15
C THR A 587 18.53 3.63 -10.24
N LYS A 588 17.97 3.42 -9.05
CA LYS A 588 17.60 4.50 -8.12
C LYS A 588 18.28 4.42 -6.76
N LEU A 589 18.63 3.21 -6.31
CA LEU A 589 19.24 3.03 -4.99
C LEU A 589 20.77 2.93 -5.09
N GLU A 590 21.46 3.81 -4.37
CA GLU A 590 22.92 3.79 -4.25
C GLU A 590 23.36 2.97 -3.03
N ILE A 591 22.88 1.72 -2.93
CA ILE A 591 23.18 0.87 -1.77
C ILE A 591 24.59 0.31 -1.87
N SER A 592 25.44 0.61 -0.88
CA SER A 592 26.86 0.21 -0.87
C SER A 592 27.12 -1.13 -0.17
N LYS A 593 26.31 -1.48 0.84
CA LYS A 593 26.56 -2.64 1.73
C LYS A 593 25.73 -3.85 1.33
N LEU A 594 26.36 -5.04 1.37
CA LEU A 594 25.72 -6.31 1.04
C LEU A 594 24.56 -6.66 1.99
N VAL A 595 24.70 -6.41 3.30
CA VAL A 595 23.63 -6.66 4.28
C VAL A 595 22.38 -5.82 3.96
N SER A 596 22.59 -4.58 3.55
CA SER A 596 21.52 -3.66 3.15
C SER A 596 20.82 -4.12 1.88
N ALA A 597 21.56 -4.65 0.91
CA ALA A 597 20.99 -5.26 -0.28
C ALA A 597 20.14 -6.50 0.08
N LEU A 598 20.63 -7.38 0.96
CA LEU A 598 19.86 -8.54 1.43
C LEU A 598 18.58 -8.13 2.17
N LEU A 599 18.63 -7.06 2.96
CA LEU A 599 17.46 -6.50 3.62
C LEU A 599 16.43 -5.97 2.63
N TYR A 600 16.90 -5.22 1.63
CA TYR A 600 16.05 -4.74 0.54
C TYR A 600 15.32 -5.89 -0.15
N PHE A 601 16.05 -6.88 -0.67
CA PHE A 601 15.45 -8.00 -1.37
C PHE A 601 14.57 -8.87 -0.48
N GLY A 602 14.92 -9.02 0.80
CA GLY A 602 14.10 -9.75 1.77
C GLY A 602 12.75 -9.07 2.05
N TYR A 603 12.74 -7.76 2.27
CA TYR A 603 11.49 -7.01 2.44
C TYR A 603 10.67 -6.95 1.15
N MET A 604 11.31 -6.79 -0.01
CA MET A 604 10.63 -6.82 -1.31
C MET A 604 10.04 -8.19 -1.62
N LEU A 605 10.69 -9.29 -1.20
CA LEU A 605 10.15 -10.63 -1.32
C LEU A 605 8.88 -10.80 -0.47
N ILE A 606 8.87 -10.30 0.77
CA ILE A 606 7.68 -10.31 1.64
C ILE A 606 6.54 -9.49 0.99
N ALA A 607 6.86 -8.30 0.48
CA ALA A 607 5.88 -7.43 -0.19
C ALA A 607 5.29 -8.10 -1.45
N SER A 608 6.12 -8.68 -2.31
CA SER A 608 5.69 -9.45 -3.49
C SER A 608 4.83 -10.65 -3.09
N TYR A 609 5.20 -11.38 -2.03
CA TYR A 609 4.40 -12.53 -1.58
C TYR A 609 3.03 -12.11 -1.06
N ALA A 610 2.94 -11.03 -0.28
CA ALA A 610 1.66 -10.46 0.16
C ALA A 610 0.81 -9.99 -1.05
N PHE A 611 1.45 -9.34 -2.03
CA PHE A 611 0.79 -8.90 -3.26
C PHE A 611 0.23 -10.09 -4.06
N PHE A 612 1.00 -11.17 -4.23
CA PHE A 612 0.57 -12.41 -4.89
C PHE A 612 -0.68 -13.00 -4.25
N VAL A 613 -0.73 -13.00 -2.91
CA VAL A 613 -1.85 -13.57 -2.15
C VAL A 613 -3.12 -12.73 -2.30
N VAL A 614 -3.00 -11.40 -2.31
CA VAL A 614 -4.14 -10.48 -2.49
C VAL A 614 -4.66 -10.52 -3.92
N THR A 615 -3.80 -10.26 -4.91
CA THR A 615 -4.23 -10.17 -6.32
C THR A 615 -4.77 -11.51 -6.81
N GLY A 616 -4.12 -12.62 -6.45
CA GLY A 616 -4.60 -13.96 -6.77
C GLY A 616 -5.98 -14.27 -6.19
N THR A 617 -6.26 -13.82 -4.96
CA THR A 617 -7.56 -14.03 -4.32
C THR A 617 -8.67 -13.18 -4.95
N ILE A 618 -8.38 -11.94 -5.32
CA ILE A 618 -9.32 -11.08 -6.06
C ILE A 618 -9.72 -11.74 -7.38
N GLY A 619 -8.72 -12.19 -8.16
CA GLY A 619 -8.98 -12.85 -9.44
C GLY A 619 -9.69 -14.19 -9.30
N PHE A 620 -9.37 -14.97 -8.26
CA PHE A 620 -10.09 -16.20 -7.95
C PHE A 620 -11.57 -15.96 -7.67
N TYR A 621 -11.92 -15.02 -6.78
CA TYR A 621 -13.32 -14.74 -6.47
C TYR A 621 -14.09 -14.14 -7.65
N ALA A 622 -13.43 -13.31 -8.47
CA ALA A 622 -14.01 -12.79 -9.70
C ALA A 622 -14.40 -13.92 -10.67
N CYS A 623 -13.47 -14.84 -10.95
CA CYS A 623 -13.75 -16.01 -11.79
C CYS A 623 -14.76 -16.98 -11.16
N PHE A 624 -14.70 -17.20 -9.85
CA PHE A 624 -15.65 -18.06 -9.15
C PHE A 624 -17.08 -17.50 -9.22
N TRP A 625 -17.25 -16.19 -9.05
CA TRP A 625 -18.54 -15.54 -9.22
C TRP A 625 -19.02 -15.61 -10.69
N PHE A 626 -18.13 -15.29 -11.64
CA PHE A 626 -18.44 -15.33 -13.07
C PHE A 626 -18.85 -16.72 -13.56
N THR A 627 -18.07 -17.76 -13.23
CA THR A 627 -18.38 -19.15 -13.63
C THR A 627 -19.72 -19.60 -13.05
N ARG A 628 -19.99 -19.34 -11.77
CA ARG A 628 -21.29 -19.66 -11.18
C ARG A 628 -22.44 -18.93 -11.87
N LEU A 629 -22.24 -17.66 -12.23
CA LEU A 629 -23.25 -16.87 -12.93
C LEU A 629 -23.60 -17.49 -14.29
N ILE A 630 -22.62 -17.72 -15.17
CA ILE A 630 -22.87 -18.22 -16.53
C ILE A 630 -23.54 -19.60 -16.56
N TYR A 631 -23.13 -20.52 -15.67
CA TYR A 631 -23.72 -21.86 -15.62
C TYR A 631 -25.05 -21.90 -14.86
N SER A 632 -25.34 -20.95 -13.97
CA SER A 632 -26.67 -20.81 -13.37
C SER A 632 -27.70 -20.23 -14.35
N SER A 633 -27.30 -19.25 -15.17
CA SER A 633 -28.19 -18.62 -16.16
C SER A 633 -28.52 -19.52 -17.35
N ALA A 634 -27.65 -20.48 -17.68
CA ALA A 634 -27.86 -21.42 -18.78
C ALA A 634 -28.96 -22.47 -18.51
N LEU A 635 -29.41 -22.59 -17.25
CA LEU A 635 -30.41 -23.57 -16.80
C LEU A 635 -31.82 -22.96 -16.58
N LEU A 636 -32.01 -21.64 -16.72
CA LEU A 636 -33.30 -20.97 -16.55
C LEU A 636 -33.82 -20.42 -17.89
N PRO A 637 -35.08 -20.69 -18.29
CA PRO A 637 -35.70 -20.06 -19.45
C PRO A 637 -35.76 -18.53 -19.24
N TRP A 638 -35.22 -17.77 -20.19
CA TRP A 638 -35.06 -16.30 -20.11
C TRP A 638 -36.37 -15.49 -20.02
N ALA A 639 -37.54 -16.14 -20.11
CA ALA A 639 -38.84 -15.51 -19.93
C ALA A 639 -39.03 -14.87 -18.52
N SER A 640 -38.30 -15.33 -17.49
CA SER A 640 -38.42 -14.80 -16.13
C SER A 640 -37.49 -13.63 -15.80
N VAL A 641 -36.55 -13.27 -16.68
CA VAL A 641 -35.53 -12.23 -16.41
C VAL A 641 -35.89 -10.88 -17.06
N LEU A 642 -36.72 -10.88 -18.11
CA LEU A 642 -37.20 -9.66 -18.77
C LEU A 642 -38.72 -9.41 -18.63
N GLY A 643 -39.48 -10.40 -18.15
CA GLY A 643 -40.87 -10.18 -17.73
C GLY A 643 -40.88 -9.65 -16.30
N GLY A 644 -41.12 -8.36 -16.13
CA GLY A 644 -41.37 -7.75 -14.82
C GLY A 644 -42.52 -8.46 -14.10
N GLY A 645 -42.19 -9.39 -13.22
CA GLY A 645 -43.12 -10.17 -12.43
C GLY A 645 -42.55 -10.37 -11.02
N ASN A 646 -42.97 -9.50 -10.11
CA ASN A 646 -42.89 -9.59 -8.64
C ASN A 646 -41.91 -10.63 -8.04
N ILE A 647 -40.63 -10.26 -7.95
CA ILE A 647 -39.71 -10.85 -6.95
C ILE A 647 -39.95 -10.11 -5.63
N GLY A 648 -41.15 -10.25 -5.09
CA GLY A 648 -41.58 -9.72 -3.79
C GLY A 648 -41.81 -10.81 -2.72
N GLY A 649 -41.62 -12.09 -3.06
CA GLY A 649 -42.02 -13.21 -2.20
C GLY A 649 -40.93 -13.82 -1.30
N ASP A 650 -39.67 -13.85 -1.74
CA ASP A 650 -38.63 -14.66 -1.07
C ASP A 650 -37.54 -13.87 -0.33
N LEU A 651 -37.75 -12.57 -0.11
CA LEU A 651 -36.95 -11.73 0.80
C LEU A 651 -37.52 -11.69 2.24
N GLY A 652 -38.62 -12.40 2.51
CA GLY A 652 -39.31 -12.41 3.80
C GLY A 652 -38.75 -13.34 4.88
N ASN A 653 -37.71 -14.13 4.62
CA ASN A 653 -37.21 -15.12 5.60
C ASN A 653 -35.70 -15.00 5.93
N ILE A 654 -35.07 -13.87 5.59
CA ILE A 654 -33.66 -13.58 5.89
C ILE A 654 -33.50 -12.43 6.92
N SER A 655 -34.59 -11.84 7.41
CA SER A 655 -34.56 -10.72 8.37
C SER A 655 -35.46 -10.95 9.60
N GLY A 656 -35.12 -11.96 10.40
CA GLY A 656 -35.67 -12.14 11.75
C GLY A 656 -34.59 -11.97 12.81
N GLY A 657 -34.34 -10.74 13.28
CA GLY A 657 -33.34 -10.50 14.33
C GLY A 657 -32.93 -9.07 14.65
N GLY A 658 -33.86 -8.11 14.67
CA GLY A 658 -33.86 -6.94 15.57
C GLY A 658 -32.81 -5.83 15.39
N PHE A 659 -33.25 -4.71 14.80
CA PHE A 659 -33.08 -3.37 15.38
C PHE A 659 -34.23 -2.51 14.85
N GLY A 660 -35.22 -2.26 15.70
CA GLY A 660 -36.30 -1.31 15.40
C GLY A 660 -35.91 0.07 15.88
N LEU A 661 -36.20 1.11 15.09
CA LEU A 661 -36.63 2.41 15.57
C LEU A 661 -37.13 3.25 14.39
N PHE A 662 -38.19 4.03 14.65
CA PHE A 662 -38.89 5.00 13.79
C PHE A 662 -39.97 4.47 12.82
N LYS A 663 -41.20 4.53 13.34
CA LYS A 663 -42.49 4.55 12.64
C LYS A 663 -42.98 6.01 12.61
N GLY A 664 -43.64 6.41 11.52
CA GLY A 664 -44.34 7.68 11.34
C GLY A 664 -43.89 8.33 10.02
N VAL A 665 -44.74 8.68 9.06
CA VAL A 665 -46.13 9.13 9.08
C VAL A 665 -46.76 8.86 7.70
N GLN A 666 -48.05 8.52 7.68
CA GLN A 666 -48.92 8.41 6.50
C GLN A 666 -49.42 9.78 6.00
N GLY A 667 -49.66 9.87 4.70
CA GLY A 667 -50.65 10.75 4.04
C GLY A 667 -50.70 10.39 2.55
N GLU A 668 -51.76 9.76 2.00
CA GLU A 668 -53.00 10.40 1.47
C GLU A 668 -52.66 11.43 0.36
N VAL A 669 -53.14 11.35 -0.90
CA VAL A 669 -54.52 11.25 -1.43
C VAL A 669 -54.49 10.95 -2.96
N ALA A 670 -55.44 10.11 -3.44
CA ALA A 670 -56.35 10.15 -4.63
C ALA A 670 -55.96 10.94 -5.93
N ASP A 671 -56.55 10.77 -7.13
CA ASP A 671 -57.56 9.89 -7.77
C ASP A 671 -57.60 10.30 -9.27
N GLY A 672 -58.21 9.49 -10.15
CA GLY A 672 -58.79 9.92 -11.44
C GLY A 672 -57.96 9.60 -12.69
N ALA A 673 -58.30 8.60 -13.53
CA ALA A 673 -59.44 8.46 -14.46
C ALA A 673 -59.23 9.17 -15.81
N ASP A 674 -59.07 8.37 -16.89
CA ASP A 674 -59.98 8.31 -18.06
C ASP A 674 -59.31 7.92 -19.40
N ASN A 675 -60.16 7.26 -20.20
CA ASN A 675 -59.96 6.45 -21.41
C ASN A 675 -59.98 7.25 -22.73
N GLU A 676 -59.65 6.51 -23.81
CA GLU A 676 -60.08 6.71 -25.23
C GLU A 676 -59.42 7.88 -25.98
N GLU A 677 -59.14 7.86 -27.29
CA GLU A 677 -59.69 7.10 -28.41
C GLU A 677 -58.74 7.18 -29.64
N ALA A 678 -59.01 6.36 -30.65
CA ALA A 678 -58.27 6.21 -31.90
C ALA A 678 -58.50 7.35 -32.93
N GLY A 679 -57.60 7.50 -33.91
CA GLY A 679 -57.80 8.40 -35.06
C GLY A 679 -56.72 8.24 -36.14
N ASN A 680 -57.15 8.26 -37.40
CA ASN A 680 -56.56 7.59 -38.56
C ASN A 680 -55.88 8.56 -39.57
N CYS A 681 -54.98 8.01 -40.40
CA CYS A 681 -54.74 8.31 -41.83
C CYS A 681 -53.94 9.53 -42.39
N HIS A 682 -53.04 9.15 -43.33
CA HIS A 682 -52.67 9.72 -44.65
C HIS A 682 -51.50 10.73 -44.87
N ASP A 683 -50.45 10.17 -45.49
CA ASP A 683 -49.84 10.50 -46.81
C ASP A 683 -49.15 11.86 -47.08
N TYR A 684 -47.88 11.82 -47.54
CA TYR A 684 -47.36 12.60 -48.68
C TYR A 684 -45.92 12.19 -49.05
N ARG A 685 -45.64 12.26 -50.36
CA ARG A 685 -44.50 11.74 -51.14
C ARG A 685 -43.61 12.85 -51.69
N ALA A 686 -42.28 12.64 -51.76
CA ALA A 686 -41.32 13.17 -52.75
C ALA A 686 -39.91 12.61 -52.44
N LYS A 687 -38.90 12.42 -53.30
CA LYS A 687 -38.62 12.23 -54.76
C LYS A 687 -37.09 12.49 -54.92
N GLY A 688 -36.38 11.75 -55.79
CA GLY A 688 -35.03 12.12 -56.29
C GLY A 688 -33.95 11.03 -56.13
N GLU A 689 -33.73 10.14 -57.12
CA GLU A 689 -32.69 10.17 -58.19
C GLU A 689 -31.32 9.60 -57.72
N THR A 690 -30.53 8.76 -58.42
CA THR A 690 -30.45 8.27 -59.82
C THR A 690 -29.52 7.01 -59.95
N ALA A 691 -29.79 6.18 -60.98
CA ALA A 691 -28.91 5.34 -61.87
C ALA A 691 -27.87 4.34 -61.28
N SER A 692 -27.96 3.00 -61.49
CA SER A 692 -27.82 2.15 -62.70
C SER A 692 -26.38 1.93 -63.22
N LEU A 693 -25.86 0.69 -63.12
CA LEU A 693 -25.16 0.00 -64.22
C LEU A 693 -24.98 -1.51 -63.99
N VAL A 694 -25.00 -2.24 -65.10
CA VAL A 694 -25.30 -3.67 -65.32
C VAL A 694 -24.08 -4.37 -65.96
N LYS A 695 -23.72 -5.60 -65.54
CA LYS A 695 -23.54 -6.84 -66.37
C LYS A 695 -22.63 -7.93 -65.75
N ASN A 696 -23.19 -9.14 -65.70
CA ASN A 696 -22.66 -10.49 -66.03
C ASN A 696 -21.27 -10.93 -65.47
N THR A 697 -21.09 -12.14 -64.92
CA THR A 697 -21.24 -13.43 -65.61
C THR A 697 -21.20 -14.59 -64.61
N ALA A 698 -21.93 -15.67 -64.91
CA ALA A 698 -22.01 -16.91 -64.14
C ALA A 698 -20.72 -17.76 -64.15
N GLY A 699 -20.51 -18.52 -63.07
CA GLY A 699 -19.53 -19.60 -62.98
C GLY A 699 -19.85 -20.52 -61.81
N VAL A 700 -20.43 -21.68 -62.09
CA VAL A 700 -20.70 -22.76 -61.14
C VAL A 700 -19.45 -23.64 -61.04
N MET A 701 -18.95 -23.91 -59.82
CA MET A 701 -18.62 -25.27 -59.33
C MET A 701 -17.92 -25.29 -57.95
N THR A 702 -18.38 -26.26 -57.15
CA THR A 702 -17.67 -27.09 -56.15
C THR A 702 -17.23 -26.52 -54.81
N GLY A 703 -17.67 -27.21 -53.74
CA GLY A 703 -17.40 -26.85 -52.36
C GLY A 703 -16.02 -27.26 -51.82
N ARG A 704 -15.62 -26.57 -50.74
CA ARG A 704 -14.87 -27.06 -49.56
C ARG A 704 -14.79 -25.95 -48.48
N PRO A 705 -14.53 -26.30 -47.19
CA PRO A 705 -15.10 -25.62 -46.02
C PRO A 705 -14.17 -24.64 -45.28
N LEU A 706 -14.77 -23.95 -44.29
CA LEU A 706 -14.20 -23.31 -43.08
C LEU A 706 -12.68 -23.04 -43.06
N CYS A 707 -12.24 -21.81 -43.37
CA CYS A 707 -10.96 -21.27 -42.87
C CYS A 707 -10.79 -19.74 -43.01
N SER A 708 -11.86 -18.93 -42.95
CA SER A 708 -11.75 -17.48 -43.23
C SER A 708 -12.20 -16.51 -42.14
N LEU A 709 -12.81 -16.94 -41.02
CA LEU A 709 -13.32 -16.00 -40.00
C LEU A 709 -12.40 -15.72 -38.80
N GLN A 710 -11.28 -16.43 -38.65
CA GLN A 710 -10.28 -16.13 -37.60
C GLN A 710 -9.27 -15.05 -38.05
N SER A 711 -9.24 -14.75 -39.34
CA SER A 711 -8.42 -13.69 -39.94
C SER A 711 -8.88 -12.29 -39.53
N SER A 712 -10.18 -12.05 -39.38
CA SER A 712 -10.72 -10.70 -39.12
C SER A 712 -10.41 -10.16 -37.72
N SER A 713 -10.36 -11.03 -36.70
CA SER A 713 -9.97 -10.64 -35.34
C SER A 713 -8.45 -10.45 -35.21
N LEU A 714 -7.66 -11.25 -35.95
CA LEU A 714 -6.20 -11.11 -36.01
C LEU A 714 -5.79 -9.87 -36.83
N HIS A 715 -6.53 -9.52 -37.87
CA HIS A 715 -6.27 -8.32 -38.66
C HIS A 715 -6.59 -7.06 -37.86
N PHE A 716 -7.64 -7.07 -37.01
CA PHE A 716 -7.99 -5.99 -36.09
C PHE A 716 -6.98 -5.82 -34.95
N LEU A 717 -6.52 -6.91 -34.33
CA LEU A 717 -5.41 -6.89 -33.36
C LEU A 717 -4.11 -6.40 -34.01
N ARG A 718 -3.78 -6.83 -35.23
CA ARG A 718 -2.56 -6.41 -35.94
C ARG A 718 -2.60 -4.96 -36.45
N THR A 719 -3.76 -4.41 -36.81
CA THR A 719 -3.92 -2.99 -37.17
C THR A 719 -4.03 -2.06 -35.96
N HIS A 720 -4.60 -2.52 -34.83
CA HIS A 720 -4.65 -1.71 -33.60
C HIS A 720 -3.34 -1.78 -32.78
N PHE A 721 -2.63 -2.91 -32.72
CA PHE A 721 -1.28 -2.95 -32.11
C PHE A 721 -0.28 -2.08 -32.87
N ARG A 722 -0.34 -2.04 -34.22
CA ARG A 722 0.47 -1.11 -35.03
C ARG A 722 0.08 0.36 -34.86
N ARG A 723 -1.14 0.67 -34.41
CA ARG A 723 -1.57 2.03 -34.06
C ARG A 723 -1.23 2.40 -32.61
N LEU A 724 -1.22 1.46 -31.67
CA LEU A 724 -0.70 1.64 -30.31
C LEU A 724 0.82 1.87 -30.27
N CYS A 725 1.57 1.35 -31.24
CA CYS A 725 3.00 1.64 -31.43
C CYS A 725 3.30 2.92 -32.25
N ARG A 726 2.31 3.75 -32.59
CA ARG A 726 2.50 5.07 -33.22
C ARG A 726 1.71 6.15 -32.47
N PHE A 727 2.18 6.49 -31.27
CA PHE A 727 1.88 7.80 -30.68
C PHE A 727 2.94 8.82 -31.14
N PRO A 728 2.59 10.11 -31.34
CA PRO A 728 3.56 11.17 -31.62
C PRO A 728 4.48 11.38 -30.41
N PRO A 729 5.66 11.99 -30.56
CA PRO A 729 6.63 12.08 -29.48
C PRO A 729 6.04 12.89 -28.32
N ILE A 730 5.83 12.22 -27.20
CA ILE A 730 5.54 12.85 -25.91
C ILE A 730 6.79 13.63 -25.53
N PHE A 731 6.65 14.94 -25.33
CA PHE A 731 7.69 15.80 -24.79
C PHE A 731 8.04 15.33 -23.37
N ILE A 732 9.13 14.59 -23.25
CA ILE A 732 9.73 14.20 -21.97
C ILE A 732 10.66 15.34 -21.52
N PRO A 733 10.52 15.90 -20.31
CA PRO A 733 11.54 16.79 -19.74
C PRO A 733 12.87 16.04 -19.68
N ARG A 734 13.94 16.64 -20.23
CA ARG A 734 15.25 16.04 -20.54
C ARG A 734 16.05 15.37 -19.40
N HIS A 735 15.50 15.15 -18.22
CA HIS A 735 16.23 14.60 -17.08
C HIS A 735 16.00 13.12 -16.74
N LEU A 736 15.15 12.40 -17.49
CA LEU A 736 15.06 10.94 -17.37
C LEU A 736 15.03 10.28 -18.75
N SER A 737 16.19 9.96 -19.30
CA SER A 737 16.32 9.07 -20.46
C SER A 737 17.17 7.86 -20.10
N LEU A 738 16.55 6.68 -20.00
CA LEU A 738 17.22 5.38 -20.06
C LEU A 738 16.59 4.57 -21.22
N PRO A 739 17.39 3.90 -22.08
CA PRO A 739 16.94 3.44 -23.38
C PRO A 739 16.69 1.93 -23.41
N TRP A 740 15.51 1.45 -23.03
CA TRP A 740 15.10 0.06 -23.29
C TRP A 740 13.57 -0.04 -23.41
N LEU A 741 13.03 0.47 -24.51
CA LEU A 741 11.69 0.16 -25.03
C LEU A 741 11.65 0.57 -26.51
N CYS A 742 12.33 -0.23 -27.33
CA CYS A 742 12.05 -0.39 -28.76
C CYS A 742 11.90 -1.88 -29.02
#